data_AF-A0A450RVU7-F1
#
_entry.id   AF-A0A450RVU7-F1
#
_cell.length_a   1.000
_cell.length_b   1.000
_cell.length_c   1.000
_cell.angle_alpha   90.00
_cell.angle_beta   90.00
_cell.angle_gamma   90.00
#
_symmetry.space_group_name_H-M   'P 1'
#
loop_
_entity.id
_entity.type
_entity.pdbx_description
1 polymer ?
#
loop_
_entity_poly.entity_id
_entity_poly.type
_entity_poly.pdbx_seq_one_letter_code
_entity_poly.pdbx_strand_id
1 'polypeptide(L)'
;MPVRLTTHRPEILERVGFCLSDEALSPSSPLFPAIEFMVVDDGSDAESAAKLREHCQGLGLSYLATEASPKTPFNLARARNTGARFAKGRLLLLLDVDLLPYDGFYRDILVEAELLGMERRVDSFLMCPVLYLTERGVDELTHLSGRLRKAFFINAMLSHDLRYVEKFPHGTSVIVVNRHYYLCRGGQNEDFEGWGFEDYEFTTRMMLDNPQFPIPENWSSMAGNFMTIDRYSGWKAAYRLHGDWLACKGIYLLHLPHATDKRYAGNSARNQRLLEKQLRRAPRPEEPRPIPYPDTGASLLFRNNAFCFAREFAPFLGQPVFADEKRLRDAASLEAFIVKNDIDCVIFANPYANDALLSLYRWCRGNRFPFVVCERGALPDSVYHDRNGFLSDGNSYSPEKWDIPLTEEERQRVIAYIESIRHGDHMLEKQVGRQDVRKLRARLGIASGQKVVLVPFQQPNDTTVRFFSGAVGGFEYFHRIVSELSGRLGPGWQVVYKKHPVEDSVAPIDGAINADDANIYDLIEMADALVVINSGTGVYGMMFEKPVYILGQAWYAHAGLNVSVTDPDGLAGRIATGFTFDRERMLRFVHYLRYRFYSFGTQIQHRVRGGEGSMTTATLEIDYYELRGWSEEPLYFTKDNKPVSLHSPLFDRYRGKGLSALPGIPRDRGTPTAVREAKMKKLRERPLRFFLDAFRNRLNRL
;
A
#
# COMPACT_ATOMS: atom_id res chain seq x y z
N MET A 1 -11.09 9.70 22.63
CA MET A 1 -10.62 10.21 23.94
C MET A 1 -10.49 9.06 24.93
N PRO A 2 -9.28 8.60 25.22
CA PRO A 2 -9.04 7.53 26.19
C PRO A 2 -9.14 8.05 27.63
N VAL A 3 -9.83 7.33 28.51
CA VAL A 3 -10.05 7.73 29.91
C VAL A 3 -10.04 6.54 30.86
N ARG A 4 -9.83 6.82 32.15
CA ARG A 4 -10.22 5.97 33.26
C ARG A 4 -10.71 6.87 34.38
N LEU A 5 -12.01 6.86 34.63
CA LEU A 5 -12.60 7.62 35.72
C LEU A 5 -12.28 6.92 37.05
N THR A 6 -11.76 7.69 37.99
CA THR A 6 -11.47 7.23 39.35
C THR A 6 -11.94 8.29 40.34
N THR A 7 -12.15 7.91 41.59
CA THR A 7 -12.51 8.84 42.67
C THR A 7 -11.50 9.97 42.89
N HIS A 8 -10.25 9.79 42.45
CA HIS A 8 -9.18 10.79 42.54
C HIS A 8 -9.09 11.71 41.33
N ARG A 9 -9.82 11.41 40.25
CA ARG A 9 -9.86 12.22 39.03
C ARG A 9 -11.30 12.54 38.58
N PRO A 10 -12.14 13.16 39.44
CA PRO A 10 -13.52 13.48 39.09
C PRO A 10 -13.60 14.50 37.95
N GLU A 11 -12.56 15.31 37.72
CA GLU A 11 -12.50 16.31 36.66
C GLU A 11 -12.62 15.71 35.26
N ILE A 12 -12.33 14.42 35.07
CA ILE A 12 -12.48 13.74 33.76
C ILE A 12 -13.92 13.84 33.25
N LEU A 13 -14.93 13.83 34.13
CA LEU A 13 -16.33 13.96 33.74
C LEU A 13 -16.61 15.31 33.08
N GLU A 14 -16.09 16.41 33.62
CA GLU A 14 -16.26 17.72 32.99
C GLU A 14 -15.48 17.80 31.66
N ARG A 15 -14.25 17.29 31.68
CA ARG A 15 -13.29 17.44 30.58
C ARG A 15 -13.64 16.66 29.31
N VAL A 16 -14.43 15.59 29.39
CA VAL A 16 -14.93 14.92 28.17
C VAL A 16 -15.77 15.84 27.29
N GLY A 17 -16.36 16.90 27.86
CA GLY A 17 -17.09 17.92 27.10
C GLY A 17 -16.20 18.89 26.32
N PHE A 18 -14.88 18.95 26.58
CA PHE A 18 -14.00 19.92 25.93
C PHE A 18 -13.91 19.74 24.42
N CYS A 19 -14.06 18.52 23.90
CA CYS A 19 -14.08 18.31 22.45
C CYS A 19 -15.26 19.02 21.75
N LEU A 20 -16.29 19.44 22.49
CA LEU A 20 -17.45 20.16 21.97
C LEU A 20 -17.32 21.69 22.09
N SER A 21 -16.17 22.20 22.56
CA SER A 21 -16.00 23.65 22.78
C SER A 21 -15.75 24.46 21.49
N ASP A 22 -15.59 23.80 20.34
CA ASP A 22 -15.51 24.48 19.05
C ASP A 22 -16.89 25.00 18.63
N GLU A 23 -17.19 26.26 18.94
CA GLU A 23 -18.49 26.89 18.64
C GLU A 23 -18.79 26.97 17.13
N ALA A 24 -17.77 26.86 16.27
CA ALA A 24 -17.96 26.81 14.82
C ALA A 24 -18.52 25.44 14.35
N LEU A 25 -18.49 24.43 15.22
CA LEU A 25 -19.10 23.12 15.04
C LEU A 25 -20.52 23.07 15.62
N SER A 26 -21.36 24.04 15.25
CA SER A 26 -22.78 24.06 15.67
C SER A 26 -23.60 22.99 14.94
N PRO A 27 -24.78 22.56 15.45
CA PRO A 27 -25.68 21.65 14.73
C PRO A 27 -26.15 22.15 13.36
N SER A 28 -26.07 23.46 13.12
CA SER A 28 -26.35 24.08 11.82
C SER A 28 -25.16 24.06 10.86
N SER A 29 -23.97 23.70 11.33
CA SER A 29 -22.76 23.55 10.53
C SER A 29 -22.84 22.28 9.68
N PRO A 30 -22.52 22.33 8.37
CA PRO A 30 -22.47 21.14 7.53
C PRO A 30 -21.37 20.15 7.96
N LEU A 31 -20.43 20.59 8.81
CA LEU A 31 -19.37 19.76 9.37
C LEU A 31 -19.83 18.91 10.56
N PHE A 32 -20.91 19.31 11.24
CA PHE A 32 -21.41 18.62 12.44
C PHE A 32 -21.72 17.13 12.20
N PRO A 33 -22.44 16.72 11.13
CA PRO A 33 -22.68 15.29 10.87
C PRO A 33 -21.42 14.54 10.40
N ALA A 34 -20.34 15.24 10.05
CA ALA A 34 -19.12 14.63 9.52
C ALA A 34 -18.12 14.22 10.61
N ILE A 35 -18.36 14.58 11.88
CA ILE A 35 -17.45 14.30 13.00
C ILE A 35 -18.17 13.48 14.06
N GLU A 36 -17.53 12.40 14.49
CA GLU A 36 -17.97 11.64 15.66
C GLU A 36 -17.00 11.85 16.82
N PHE A 37 -17.54 11.93 18.04
CA PHE A 37 -16.74 11.99 19.25
C PHE A 37 -16.94 10.72 20.05
N MET A 38 -15.83 10.07 20.42
CA MET A 38 -15.83 8.82 21.15
C MET A 38 -14.95 8.90 22.39
N VAL A 39 -15.54 8.56 23.53
CA VAL A 39 -14.86 8.34 24.81
C VAL A 39 -14.64 6.84 24.99
N VAL A 40 -13.40 6.45 25.28
CA VAL A 40 -13.03 5.05 25.50
C VAL A 40 -12.54 4.88 26.93
N ASP A 41 -13.34 4.19 27.73
CA ASP A 41 -13.05 3.86 29.12
C ASP A 41 -12.21 2.58 29.22
N ASP A 42 -11.00 2.71 29.74
CA ASP A 42 -10.10 1.60 29.99
C ASP A 42 -10.10 1.19 31.47
N GLY A 43 -11.18 0.56 31.91
CA GLY A 43 -11.26 -0.08 33.22
C GLY A 43 -11.55 0.85 34.39
N SER A 44 -12.53 1.75 34.24
CA SER A 44 -13.19 2.36 35.41
C SER A 44 -13.97 1.31 36.20
N ASP A 45 -14.12 1.51 37.51
CA ASP A 45 -15.02 0.66 38.30
C ASP A 45 -16.48 0.80 37.84
N ALA A 46 -17.34 -0.15 38.22
CA ALA A 46 -18.70 -0.23 37.71
C ALA A 46 -19.54 1.05 37.96
N GLU A 47 -19.34 1.72 39.11
CA GLU A 47 -20.07 2.94 39.45
C GLU A 47 -19.55 4.11 38.61
N SER A 48 -18.22 4.26 38.53
CA SER A 48 -17.56 5.28 37.71
C SER A 48 -17.90 5.12 36.22
N ALA A 49 -17.87 3.89 35.70
CA ALA A 49 -18.21 3.58 34.31
C ALA A 49 -19.67 3.93 34.00
N ALA A 50 -20.60 3.65 34.91
CA ALA A 50 -22.01 4.02 34.76
C ALA A 50 -22.20 5.54 34.68
N LYS A 51 -21.57 6.29 35.60
CA LYS A 51 -21.58 7.77 35.60
C LYS A 51 -21.00 8.35 34.31
N LEU A 52 -19.86 7.83 33.87
CA LEU A 52 -19.20 8.28 32.66
C LEU A 52 -20.06 8.01 31.42
N ARG A 53 -20.69 6.84 31.35
CA ARG A 53 -21.61 6.47 30.25
C ARG A 53 -22.82 7.39 30.20
N GLU A 54 -23.48 7.61 31.33
CA GLU A 54 -24.64 8.52 31.43
C GLU A 54 -24.26 9.95 31.02
N HIS A 55 -23.09 10.42 31.48
CA HIS A 55 -22.61 11.75 31.12
C HIS A 55 -22.31 11.88 29.62
N CYS A 56 -21.64 10.88 29.03
CA CYS A 56 -21.40 10.85 27.58
C CYS A 56 -22.71 10.87 26.80
N GLN A 57 -23.72 10.09 27.22
CA GLN A 57 -25.04 10.09 26.59
C GLN A 57 -25.71 11.46 26.67
N GLY A 58 -25.64 12.14 27.81
CA GLY A 58 -26.16 13.50 27.99
C GLY A 58 -25.51 14.54 27.06
N LEU A 59 -24.24 14.32 26.68
CA LEU A 59 -23.49 15.16 25.75
C LEU A 59 -23.59 14.71 24.27
N GLY A 60 -24.27 13.60 23.98
CA GLY A 60 -24.31 13.01 22.64
C GLY A 60 -22.98 12.37 22.19
N LEU A 61 -22.09 12.04 23.12
CA LEU A 61 -20.81 11.39 22.85
C LEU A 61 -20.97 9.86 22.81
N SER A 62 -20.25 9.20 21.91
CA SER A 62 -20.16 7.73 21.92
C SER A 62 -19.32 7.26 23.10
N TYR A 63 -19.81 6.27 23.84
CA TYR A 63 -19.09 5.63 24.94
C TYR A 63 -18.71 4.20 24.57
N LEU A 64 -17.46 3.82 24.82
CA LEU A 64 -16.95 2.47 24.63
C LEU A 64 -16.10 2.04 25.82
N ALA A 65 -16.21 0.79 26.26
CA ALA A 65 -15.32 0.22 27.27
C ALA A 65 -14.35 -0.77 26.62
N THR A 66 -13.11 -0.85 27.13
CA THR A 66 -12.13 -1.85 26.69
C THR A 66 -12.33 -3.21 27.34
N GLU A 67 -13.28 -3.32 28.29
CA GLU A 67 -13.49 -4.47 29.18
C GLU A 67 -12.29 -4.79 30.08
N ALA A 68 -11.30 -3.89 30.17
CA ALA A 68 -10.19 -4.03 31.11
C ALA A 68 -10.71 -4.00 32.56
N SER A 69 -10.20 -4.90 33.39
CA SER A 69 -10.56 -4.90 34.81
C SER A 69 -10.03 -3.63 35.50
N PRO A 70 -10.75 -3.04 36.47
CA PRO A 70 -10.23 -1.93 37.29
C PRO A 70 -8.93 -2.26 38.03
N LYS A 71 -8.63 -3.55 38.22
CA LYS A 71 -7.40 -4.04 38.84
C LYS A 71 -6.21 -4.07 37.88
N THR A 72 -6.45 -4.04 36.57
CA THR A 72 -5.38 -4.01 35.57
C THR A 72 -4.85 -2.59 35.41
N PRO A 73 -3.53 -2.42 35.19
CA PRO A 73 -2.98 -1.10 34.88
C PRO A 73 -3.69 -0.46 33.68
N PHE A 74 -3.91 0.85 33.78
CA PHE A 74 -4.40 1.64 32.65
C PHE A 74 -3.43 1.50 31.49
N ASN A 75 -3.97 1.40 30.28
CA ASN A 75 -3.17 1.30 29.07
C ASN A 75 -3.75 2.23 28.00
N LEU A 76 -3.03 3.30 27.74
CA LEU A 76 -3.42 4.32 26.78
C LEU A 76 -3.50 3.78 25.35
N ALA A 77 -2.56 2.91 24.97
CA ALA A 77 -2.53 2.25 23.67
C ALA A 77 -3.75 1.35 23.47
N ARG A 78 -4.11 0.51 24.46
CA ARG A 78 -5.30 -0.34 24.41
C ARG A 78 -6.58 0.45 24.23
N ALA A 79 -6.73 1.56 24.96
CA ALA A 79 -7.88 2.45 24.83
C ALA A 79 -7.96 3.07 23.42
N ARG A 80 -6.84 3.58 22.88
CA ARG A 80 -6.80 4.16 21.52
C ARG A 80 -7.01 3.12 20.43
N ASN A 81 -6.41 1.93 20.54
CA ASN A 81 -6.60 0.81 19.62
C ASN A 81 -8.06 0.37 19.58
N THR A 82 -8.70 0.25 20.76
CA THR A 82 -10.12 -0.09 20.89
C THR A 82 -11.00 0.98 20.26
N GLY A 83 -10.74 2.26 20.53
CA GLY A 83 -11.45 3.36 19.86
C GLY A 83 -11.28 3.35 18.35
N ALA A 84 -10.06 3.22 17.84
CA ALA A 84 -9.75 3.15 16.42
C ALA A 84 -10.46 1.98 15.71
N ARG A 85 -10.56 0.83 16.40
CA ARG A 85 -11.27 -0.35 15.91
C ARG A 85 -12.74 -0.05 15.70
N PHE A 86 -13.43 0.60 16.64
CA PHE A 86 -14.88 0.81 16.56
C PHE A 86 -15.32 2.16 15.99
N ALA A 87 -14.39 3.08 15.74
CA ALA A 87 -14.67 4.33 15.03
C ALA A 87 -15.27 4.07 13.64
N LYS A 88 -16.14 4.96 13.18
CA LYS A 88 -16.77 4.95 11.86
C LYS A 88 -16.05 5.88 10.88
N GLY A 89 -15.41 6.93 11.40
CA GLY A 89 -14.66 7.90 10.60
C GLY A 89 -13.51 7.27 9.79
N ARG A 90 -13.26 7.81 8.60
CA ARG A 90 -12.09 7.44 7.77
C ARG A 90 -10.78 7.96 8.36
N LEU A 91 -10.84 9.08 9.07
CA LEU A 91 -9.72 9.70 9.76
C LEU A 91 -9.95 9.63 11.26
N LEU A 92 -8.87 9.46 12.01
CA LEU A 92 -8.85 9.44 13.46
C LEU A 92 -8.06 10.65 13.96
N LEU A 93 -8.65 11.45 14.84
CA LEU A 93 -7.92 12.41 15.68
C LEU A 93 -7.75 11.80 17.08
N LEU A 94 -6.51 11.48 17.45
CA LEU A 94 -6.19 10.95 18.77
C LEU A 94 -6.08 12.10 19.77
N LEU A 95 -7.15 12.34 20.53
CA LEU A 95 -7.27 13.46 21.48
C LEU A 95 -7.38 12.96 22.92
N ASP A 96 -6.64 13.60 23.84
CA ASP A 96 -6.77 13.44 25.29
C ASP A 96 -7.85 14.39 25.83
N VAL A 97 -8.51 14.03 26.94
CA VAL A 97 -9.62 14.84 27.50
C VAL A 97 -9.19 16.21 28.04
N ASP A 98 -7.90 16.38 28.34
CA ASP A 98 -7.35 17.62 28.89
C ASP A 98 -7.08 18.69 27.81
N LEU A 99 -7.42 18.39 26.56
CA LEU A 99 -7.19 19.25 25.39
C LEU A 99 -8.47 19.97 24.96
N LEU A 100 -8.34 21.27 24.70
CA LEU A 100 -9.42 22.17 24.34
C LEU A 100 -9.16 22.77 22.94
N PRO A 101 -10.07 22.55 21.97
CA PRO A 101 -10.04 23.19 20.65
C PRO A 101 -10.47 24.66 20.72
N TYR A 102 -9.90 25.48 19.84
CA TYR A 102 -10.41 26.83 19.57
C TYR A 102 -11.53 26.78 18.52
N ASP A 103 -12.31 27.86 18.40
CA ASP A 103 -13.38 27.97 17.39
C ASP A 103 -12.85 27.87 15.95
N GLY A 104 -13.26 26.82 15.23
CA GLY A 104 -12.84 26.48 13.88
C GLY A 104 -11.67 25.51 13.81
N PHE A 105 -11.21 24.94 14.93
CA PHE A 105 -10.11 23.96 14.95
C PHE A 105 -10.39 22.76 14.04
N TYR A 106 -11.57 22.14 14.17
CA TYR A 106 -11.88 20.94 13.40
C TYR A 106 -11.97 21.22 11.89
N ARG A 107 -12.52 22.37 11.50
CA ARG A 107 -12.53 22.82 10.12
C ARG A 107 -11.11 22.96 9.57
N ASP A 108 -10.23 23.62 10.31
CA ASP A 108 -8.84 23.85 9.89
C ASP A 108 -8.10 22.50 9.71
N ILE A 109 -8.35 21.52 10.58
CA ILE A 109 -7.81 20.14 10.44
C ILE A 109 -8.36 19.42 9.20
N LEU A 110 -9.67 19.50 8.95
CA LEU A 110 -10.28 18.85 7.79
C LEU A 110 -9.77 19.43 6.46
N VAL A 111 -9.57 20.75 6.39
CA VAL A 111 -8.95 21.40 5.22
C VAL A 111 -7.55 20.83 4.96
N GLU A 112 -6.74 20.66 6.00
CA GLU A 112 -5.39 20.08 5.86
C GLU A 112 -5.44 18.63 5.41
N ALA A 113 -6.36 17.83 5.96
CA ALA A 113 -6.54 16.44 5.57
C ALA A 113 -7.01 16.29 4.11
N GLU A 114 -7.90 17.17 3.65
CA GLU A 114 -8.38 17.22 2.27
C GLU A 114 -7.26 17.61 1.30
N LEU A 115 -6.47 18.65 1.61
CA LEU A 115 -5.32 19.08 0.81
C LEU A 115 -4.27 17.97 0.63
N LEU A 116 -4.07 17.15 1.66
CA LEU A 116 -3.17 15.99 1.62
C LEU A 116 -3.82 14.74 1.01
N GLY A 117 -5.13 14.77 0.75
CA GLY A 117 -5.89 13.64 0.23
C GLY A 117 -5.92 12.44 1.18
N MET A 118 -5.85 12.68 2.51
CA MET A 118 -5.68 11.64 3.54
C MET A 118 -6.83 10.63 3.61
N GLU A 119 -7.98 10.93 3.00
CA GLU A 119 -9.07 9.95 2.86
C GLU A 119 -8.67 8.75 2.00
N ARG A 120 -7.89 9.01 0.93
CA ARG A 120 -7.51 8.00 -0.07
C ARG A 120 -6.03 7.62 0.04
N ARG A 121 -5.16 8.59 0.35
CA ARG A 121 -3.73 8.39 0.60
C ARG A 121 -3.54 8.11 2.09
N VAL A 122 -3.56 6.84 2.44
CA VAL A 122 -3.80 6.42 3.82
C VAL A 122 -2.57 6.56 4.71
N ASP A 123 -1.38 6.60 4.13
CA ASP A 123 -0.08 6.50 4.79
C ASP A 123 0.56 7.86 5.12
N SER A 124 -0.26 8.87 5.36
CA SER A 124 0.14 10.20 5.83
C SER A 124 -0.53 10.51 7.17
N PHE A 125 0.09 11.40 7.96
CA PHE A 125 -0.49 11.87 9.21
C PHE A 125 -0.17 13.35 9.44
N LEU A 126 -1.01 14.00 10.24
CA LEU A 126 -0.80 15.35 10.76
C LEU A 126 -0.52 15.28 12.25
N MET A 127 0.25 16.23 12.78
CA MET A 127 0.51 16.36 14.23
C MET A 127 0.12 17.74 14.71
N CYS A 128 -0.70 17.80 15.76
CA CYS A 128 -1.18 19.05 16.33
C CYS A 128 -0.23 19.54 17.43
N PRO A 129 0.39 20.72 17.28
CA PRO A 129 1.13 21.33 18.38
C PRO A 129 0.18 21.73 19.51
N VAL A 130 0.68 21.75 20.74
CA VAL A 130 -0.14 22.00 21.94
C VAL A 130 0.47 23.14 22.76
N LEU A 131 -0.37 24.08 23.20
CA LEU A 131 -0.03 25.14 24.14
C LEU A 131 -0.52 24.75 25.54
N TYR A 132 0.40 24.50 26.47
CA TYR A 132 0.08 24.18 27.86
C TYR A 132 -0.14 25.47 28.63
N LEU A 133 -1.37 25.66 29.11
CA LEU A 133 -1.75 26.86 29.84
C LEU A 133 -1.30 26.78 31.30
N THR A 134 -1.14 27.93 31.94
CA THR A 134 -1.09 28.04 33.41
C THR A 134 -2.50 28.19 33.98
N GLU A 135 -2.65 28.13 35.31
CA GLU A 135 -3.94 28.45 35.97
C GLU A 135 -4.47 29.85 35.56
N ARG A 136 -3.57 30.83 35.46
CA ARG A 136 -3.92 32.17 34.97
C ARG A 136 -4.30 32.18 33.49
N GLY A 137 -3.65 31.34 32.69
CA GLY A 137 -4.04 31.10 31.30
C GLY A 137 -5.45 30.55 31.18
N VAL A 138 -5.84 29.63 32.08
CA VAL A 138 -7.21 29.09 32.13
C VAL A 138 -8.20 30.15 32.56
N ASP A 139 -7.91 30.94 33.60
CA ASP A 139 -8.77 32.05 34.00
C ASP A 139 -9.01 33.01 32.82
N GLU A 140 -7.95 33.45 32.15
CA GLU A 140 -8.05 34.31 30.97
C GLU A 140 -8.87 33.67 29.83
N LEU A 141 -8.70 32.37 29.58
CA LEU A 141 -9.48 31.62 28.57
C LEU A 141 -11.00 31.72 28.82
N THR A 142 -11.43 31.70 30.09
CA THR A 142 -12.85 31.79 30.45
C THR A 142 -13.45 33.18 30.21
N HIS A 143 -12.66 34.24 30.32
CA HIS A 143 -13.10 35.63 30.11
C HIS A 143 -12.98 36.07 28.64
N LEU A 144 -12.14 35.40 27.85
CA LEU A 144 -11.95 35.71 26.43
C LEU A 144 -13.11 35.19 25.57
N SER A 145 -13.62 36.06 24.69
CA SER A 145 -14.52 35.65 23.62
C SER A 145 -13.87 34.60 22.73
N GLY A 146 -14.62 33.58 22.30
CA GLY A 146 -14.13 32.46 21.49
C GLY A 146 -13.24 32.86 20.31
N ARG A 147 -13.69 33.86 19.51
CA ARG A 147 -12.94 34.41 18.37
C ARG A 147 -11.53 34.93 18.68
N LEU A 148 -11.24 35.32 19.93
CA LEU A 148 -9.94 35.87 20.33
C LEU A 148 -9.00 34.82 20.93
N ARG A 149 -9.53 33.68 21.40
CA ARG A 149 -8.77 32.66 22.15
C ARG A 149 -7.54 32.19 21.37
N LYS A 150 -7.73 31.78 20.10
CA LYS A 150 -6.65 31.33 19.20
C LYS A 150 -5.52 32.36 19.11
N ALA A 151 -5.84 33.60 18.76
CA ALA A 151 -4.86 34.65 18.55
C ALA A 151 -4.15 35.05 19.86
N PHE A 152 -4.89 35.11 20.97
CA PHE A 152 -4.35 35.48 22.27
C PHE A 152 -3.25 34.52 22.74
N PHE A 153 -3.53 33.21 22.77
CA PHE A 153 -2.57 32.23 23.28
C PHE A 153 -1.38 32.03 22.33
N ILE A 154 -1.58 32.17 21.02
CA ILE A 154 -0.45 32.22 20.07
C ILE A 154 0.43 33.43 20.36
N ASN A 155 -0.13 34.62 20.58
CA ASN A 155 0.64 35.82 20.93
C ASN A 155 1.36 35.67 22.26
N ALA A 156 0.73 35.07 23.28
CA ALA A 156 1.37 34.77 24.56
C ALA A 156 2.57 33.82 24.37
N MET A 157 2.42 32.78 23.53
CA MET A 157 3.52 31.87 23.20
C MET A 157 4.67 32.58 22.45
N LEU A 158 4.35 33.36 21.41
CA LEU A 158 5.34 34.06 20.59
C LEU A 158 6.08 35.16 21.36
N SER A 159 5.39 35.82 22.30
CA SER A 159 5.99 36.81 23.19
C SER A 159 6.69 36.20 24.42
N HIS A 160 6.67 34.86 24.55
CA HIS A 160 7.22 34.13 25.68
C HIS A 160 6.61 34.54 27.04
N ASP A 161 5.30 34.81 27.05
CA ASP A 161 4.57 35.18 28.26
C ASP A 161 4.17 33.94 29.09
N LEU A 162 5.12 33.51 29.93
CA LEU A 162 4.98 32.37 30.83
C LEU A 162 3.88 32.52 31.89
N ARG A 163 3.27 33.71 32.01
CA ARG A 163 2.11 33.90 32.90
C ARG A 163 0.88 33.18 32.37
N TYR A 164 0.76 32.97 31.06
CA TYR A 164 -0.41 32.34 30.43
C TYR A 164 -0.09 30.99 29.79
N VAL A 165 1.09 30.84 29.17
CA VAL A 165 1.51 29.61 28.48
C VAL A 165 2.81 29.09 29.11
N GLU A 166 2.75 27.95 29.78
CA GLU A 166 3.90 27.33 30.45
C GLU A 166 4.83 26.62 29.44
N LYS A 167 4.25 25.88 28.48
CA LYS A 167 4.99 25.05 27.51
C LYS A 167 4.28 25.04 26.15
N PHE A 168 5.05 24.84 25.09
CA PHE A 168 4.54 24.80 23.71
C PHE A 168 5.26 23.73 22.88
N PRO A 169 5.21 22.44 23.25
CA PRO A 169 5.81 21.40 22.44
C PRO A 169 5.09 21.29 21.09
N HIS A 170 5.88 21.26 20.01
CA HIS A 170 5.35 20.97 18.68
C HIS A 170 5.37 19.47 18.39
N GLY A 171 6.24 18.69 19.05
CA GLY A 171 6.14 17.24 19.07
C GLY A 171 5.17 16.78 20.15
N THR A 172 4.01 16.23 19.77
CA THR A 172 2.95 15.83 20.72
C THR A 172 2.34 14.47 20.35
N SER A 173 1.53 13.92 21.26
CA SER A 173 0.75 12.70 21.07
C SER A 173 -0.44 12.86 20.12
N VAL A 174 -0.80 14.11 19.77
CA VAL A 174 -2.03 14.43 19.06
C VAL A 174 -1.80 14.35 17.57
N ILE A 175 -2.29 13.28 16.96
CA ILE A 175 -2.16 13.05 15.52
C ILE A 175 -3.52 12.86 14.85
N VAL A 176 -3.58 13.26 13.58
CA VAL A 176 -4.64 12.89 12.65
C VAL A 176 -4.07 11.86 11.69
N VAL A 177 -4.72 10.70 11.57
CA VAL A 177 -4.24 9.59 10.73
C VAL A 177 -5.40 8.88 10.08
N ASN A 178 -5.19 8.27 8.91
CA ASN A 178 -6.20 7.41 8.30
C ASN A 178 -6.45 6.18 9.19
N ARG A 179 -7.72 5.88 9.46
CA ARG A 179 -8.13 4.74 10.30
C ARG A 179 -7.62 3.43 9.74
N HIS A 180 -7.73 3.22 8.43
CA HIS A 180 -7.27 1.98 7.81
C HIS A 180 -5.76 1.79 8.00
N TYR A 181 -4.98 2.85 7.75
CA TYR A 181 -3.53 2.79 7.95
C TYR A 181 -3.16 2.53 9.42
N TYR A 182 -3.85 3.19 10.37
CA TYR A 182 -3.67 2.91 11.80
C TYR A 182 -3.87 1.42 12.13
N LEU A 183 -4.98 0.84 11.67
CA LEU A 183 -5.33 -0.56 11.90
C LEU A 183 -4.35 -1.52 11.22
N CYS A 184 -4.01 -1.25 9.95
CA CYS A 184 -3.08 -2.08 9.19
C CYS A 184 -1.67 -2.05 9.80
N ARG A 185 -1.24 -0.92 10.38
CA ARG A 185 0.03 -0.77 11.13
C ARG A 185 -0.02 -1.31 12.56
N GLY A 186 -1.14 -1.88 13.00
CA GLY A 186 -1.29 -2.51 14.32
C GLY A 186 -1.49 -1.51 15.48
N GLY A 187 -1.81 -0.25 15.16
CA GLY A 187 -2.03 0.80 16.15
C GLY A 187 -0.83 1.08 17.06
N GLN A 188 -1.12 1.58 18.26
CA GLN A 188 -0.11 1.81 19.29
C GLN A 188 0.23 0.49 19.99
N ASN A 189 1.51 0.27 20.30
CA ASN A 189 1.95 -0.97 20.94
C ASN A 189 1.45 -1.06 22.39
N GLU A 190 0.59 -2.05 22.68
CA GLU A 190 0.01 -2.27 24.01
C GLU A 190 1.00 -2.75 25.07
N ASP A 191 2.23 -3.13 24.70
CA ASP A 191 3.30 -3.42 25.66
C ASP A 191 3.70 -2.18 26.47
N PHE A 192 3.37 -0.97 25.99
CA PHE A 192 3.56 0.29 26.70
C PHE A 192 2.42 0.50 27.71
N GLU A 193 2.61 -0.04 28.91
CA GLU A 193 1.65 0.04 30.01
C GLU A 193 1.72 1.39 30.74
N GLY A 194 0.58 1.87 31.25
CA GLY A 194 0.50 3.16 31.92
C GLY A 194 0.49 4.30 30.91
N TRP A 195 1.31 5.32 31.18
CA TRP A 195 1.40 6.53 30.36
C TRP A 195 2.80 6.71 29.78
N GLY A 196 2.86 6.96 28.47
CA GLY A 196 4.00 7.56 27.78
C GLY A 196 4.79 6.61 26.88
N PHE A 197 5.34 7.21 25.82
CA PHE A 197 6.21 6.64 24.79
C PHE A 197 5.52 5.74 23.76
N GLU A 198 4.26 5.33 23.97
CA GLU A 198 3.49 4.55 22.99
C GLU A 198 3.16 5.35 21.72
N ASP A 199 2.92 6.65 21.90
CA ASP A 199 2.69 7.64 20.87
C ASP A 199 3.96 7.92 20.06
N TYR A 200 5.11 8.06 20.73
CA TYR A 200 6.40 8.19 20.08
C TYR A 200 6.76 6.94 19.29
N GLU A 201 6.52 5.76 19.84
CA GLU A 201 6.75 4.49 19.14
C GLU A 201 5.94 4.44 17.84
N PHE A 202 4.63 4.62 17.91
CA PHE A 202 3.76 4.53 16.75
C PHE A 202 4.13 5.55 15.67
N THR A 203 4.28 6.81 16.05
CA THR A 203 4.55 7.89 15.10
C THR A 203 5.94 7.78 14.50
N THR A 204 6.95 7.33 15.25
CA THR A 204 8.30 7.08 14.68
C THR A 204 8.32 5.90 13.71
N ARG A 205 7.46 4.89 13.88
CA ARG A 205 7.26 3.85 12.85
C ARG A 205 6.68 4.44 11.56
N MET A 206 5.63 5.25 11.66
CA MET A 206 5.03 5.92 10.49
C MET A 206 6.04 6.81 9.76
N MET A 207 6.86 7.56 10.49
CA MET A 207 7.90 8.42 9.91
C MET A 207 8.99 7.65 9.14
N LEU A 208 9.28 6.40 9.53
CA LEU A 208 10.22 5.54 8.82
C LEU A 208 9.59 4.84 7.61
N ASP A 209 8.30 4.52 7.71
CA ASP A 209 7.53 3.86 6.64
C ASP A 209 7.25 4.81 5.47
N ASN A 210 6.82 6.04 5.75
CA ASN A 210 6.61 7.09 4.74
C ASN A 210 7.19 8.45 5.20
N PRO A 211 8.49 8.72 4.96
CA PRO A 211 9.16 9.90 5.48
C PRO A 211 8.73 11.19 4.77
N GLN A 212 7.88 11.99 5.42
CA GLN A 212 7.56 13.36 4.96
C GLN A 212 8.77 14.29 5.00
N PHE A 213 9.68 14.10 5.96
CA PHE A 213 10.90 14.89 6.13
C PHE A 213 12.14 13.98 6.01
N PRO A 214 13.31 14.50 5.59
CA PRO A 214 14.53 13.71 5.48
C PRO A 214 14.89 13.05 6.82
N ILE A 215 15.21 11.76 6.83
CA ILE A 215 15.57 11.05 8.07
C ILE A 215 16.88 11.63 8.63
N PRO A 216 16.88 12.16 9.88
CA PRO A 216 18.05 12.78 10.48
C PRO A 216 19.12 11.74 10.89
N GLU A 217 20.38 12.19 10.95
CA GLU A 217 21.48 11.38 11.49
C GLU A 217 21.24 11.02 12.96
N ASN A 218 21.82 9.88 13.40
CA ASN A 218 21.70 9.36 14.76
C ASN A 218 20.24 9.16 15.21
N TRP A 219 19.41 8.60 14.32
CA TRP A 219 17.96 8.39 14.53
C TRP A 219 17.58 7.93 15.94
N SER A 220 18.32 6.97 16.50
CA SER A 220 18.04 6.39 17.84
C SER A 220 18.37 7.29 19.03
N SER A 221 18.85 8.51 18.81
CA SER A 221 19.16 9.47 19.88
C SER A 221 17.89 9.96 20.58
N MET A 222 17.86 9.83 21.91
CA MET A 222 16.80 10.37 22.77
C MET A 222 17.06 11.83 23.19
N ALA A 223 18.18 12.42 22.77
CA ALA A 223 18.58 13.77 23.18
C ALA A 223 17.63 14.86 22.66
N GLY A 224 17.54 15.96 23.41
CA GLY A 224 16.76 17.13 23.03
C GLY A 224 15.33 17.15 23.60
N ASN A 225 14.75 18.34 23.55
CA ASN A 225 13.39 18.66 23.98
C ASN A 225 12.64 19.34 22.82
N PHE A 226 11.36 19.05 22.65
CA PHE A 226 10.55 19.60 21.55
C PHE A 226 10.39 21.12 21.54
N MET A 227 10.73 21.83 22.62
CA MET A 227 10.77 23.30 22.63
C MET A 227 12.13 23.83 22.14
N THR A 228 13.22 23.17 22.54
CA THR A 228 14.58 23.72 22.44
C THR A 228 15.47 23.05 21.40
N ILE A 229 15.04 21.95 20.78
CA ILE A 229 15.84 21.24 19.77
C ILE A 229 16.20 22.18 18.61
N ASP A 230 17.49 22.38 18.37
CA ASP A 230 18.03 23.34 17.40
C ASP A 230 19.06 22.71 16.45
N ARG A 231 19.26 21.38 16.57
CA ARG A 231 20.05 20.57 15.65
C ARG A 231 19.17 19.50 15.00
N TYR A 232 19.34 19.29 13.70
CA TYR A 232 18.63 18.25 12.95
C TYR A 232 19.32 16.88 13.11
N SER A 233 19.24 16.32 14.31
CA SER A 233 19.78 14.99 14.65
C SER A 233 18.87 14.29 15.65
N GLY A 234 18.74 12.97 15.52
CA GLY A 234 17.81 12.17 16.31
C GLY A 234 16.36 12.29 15.84
N TRP A 235 15.56 11.28 16.16
CA TRP A 235 14.15 11.19 15.73
C TRP A 235 13.33 12.42 16.14
N LYS A 236 13.60 13.01 17.32
CA LYS A 236 12.87 14.18 17.83
C LYS A 236 12.92 15.39 16.90
N ALA A 237 14.01 15.55 16.12
CA ALA A 237 14.15 16.68 15.20
C ALA A 237 13.17 16.59 14.03
N ALA A 238 13.03 15.40 13.44
CA ALA A 238 12.03 15.15 12.41
C ALA A 238 10.61 15.09 12.98
N TYR A 239 10.43 14.48 14.16
CA TYR A 239 9.13 14.38 14.82
C TYR A 239 8.49 15.74 15.06
N ARG A 240 9.30 16.69 15.56
CA ARG A 240 8.86 18.07 15.81
C ARG A 240 8.42 18.80 14.54
N LEU A 241 9.01 18.50 13.39
CA LEU A 241 8.66 19.16 12.13
C LEU A 241 7.22 18.89 11.70
N HIS A 242 6.65 17.74 12.07
CA HIS A 242 5.24 17.45 11.81
C HIS A 242 4.32 18.42 12.56
N GLY A 243 4.66 18.81 13.79
CA GLY A 243 3.91 19.85 14.50
C GLY A 243 4.25 21.26 14.03
N ASP A 244 5.51 21.54 13.66
CA ASP A 244 5.88 22.82 13.05
C ASP A 244 5.06 23.12 11.79
N TRP A 245 4.73 22.09 11.01
CA TRP A 245 3.91 22.20 9.80
C TRP A 245 2.56 22.87 10.07
N LEU A 246 1.82 22.41 11.10
CA LEU A 246 0.54 23.01 11.49
C LEU A 246 0.72 24.30 12.31
N ALA A 247 1.76 24.37 13.13
CA ALA A 247 2.12 25.58 13.90
C ALA A 247 2.31 26.81 12.99
N CYS A 248 2.96 26.64 11.83
CA CYS A 248 3.14 27.68 10.83
C CYS A 248 1.82 28.20 10.22
N LYS A 249 0.73 27.43 10.36
CA LYS A 249 -0.62 27.78 9.91
C LYS A 249 -1.51 28.27 11.06
N GLY A 250 -0.93 28.44 12.25
CA GLY A 250 -1.64 28.88 13.44
C GLY A 250 -2.56 27.82 14.05
N ILE A 251 -2.43 26.54 13.69
CA ILE A 251 -3.29 25.47 14.20
C ILE A 251 -2.64 24.89 15.46
N TYR A 252 -3.28 25.09 16.61
CA TYR A 252 -2.84 24.61 17.93
C TYR A 252 -4.02 24.08 18.73
N LEU A 253 -3.75 23.19 19.68
CA LEU A 253 -4.66 22.85 20.78
C LEU A 253 -4.19 23.51 22.08
N LEU A 254 -5.12 23.72 23.01
CA LEU A 254 -4.83 24.23 24.34
C LEU A 254 -4.89 23.07 25.34
N HIS A 255 -3.92 22.95 26.24
CA HIS A 255 -3.92 21.94 27.29
C HIS A 255 -4.12 22.60 28.64
N LEU A 256 -5.14 22.16 29.38
CA LEU A 256 -5.46 22.70 30.70
C LEU A 256 -4.64 21.98 31.79
N PRO A 257 -4.10 22.70 32.79
CA PRO A 257 -3.40 22.10 33.91
C PRO A 257 -4.22 20.99 34.59
N HIS A 258 -3.55 19.92 35.00
CA HIS A 258 -4.14 18.91 35.88
C HIS A 258 -3.06 18.30 36.76
N ALA A 259 -3.49 17.68 37.87
CA ALA A 259 -2.59 16.91 38.71
C ALA A 259 -2.08 15.68 37.95
N THR A 260 -0.79 15.38 38.09
CA THR A 260 -0.19 14.16 37.54
C THR A 260 -0.36 13.00 38.52
N ASP A 261 -1.02 11.92 38.10
CA ASP A 261 -1.12 10.71 38.94
C ASP A 261 0.18 9.91 38.84
N LYS A 262 0.94 9.88 39.95
CA LYS A 262 2.22 9.17 40.04
C LYS A 262 2.09 7.67 39.76
N ARG A 263 0.91 7.07 39.93
CA ARG A 263 0.66 5.64 39.64
C ARG A 263 0.81 5.32 38.17
N TYR A 264 0.41 6.24 37.29
CA TYR A 264 0.53 6.06 35.84
C TYR A 264 1.95 6.29 35.31
N ALA A 265 2.74 7.12 35.99
CA ALA A 265 4.13 7.40 35.64
C ALA A 265 5.11 6.29 36.06
N GLY A 266 4.69 5.32 36.88
CA GLY A 266 5.56 4.28 37.43
C GLY A 266 6.29 3.42 36.39
N ASN A 267 5.72 3.29 35.18
CA ASN A 267 6.28 2.50 34.08
C ASN A 267 7.16 3.29 33.11
N SER A 268 7.33 4.60 33.30
CA SER A 268 8.01 5.49 32.35
C SER A 268 9.42 4.99 31.97
N ALA A 269 10.23 4.54 32.94
CA ALA A 269 11.57 4.02 32.67
C ALA A 269 11.57 2.70 31.86
N ARG A 270 10.56 1.85 32.05
CA ARG A 270 10.38 0.63 31.25
C ARG A 270 9.97 0.98 29.82
N ASN A 271 8.98 1.86 29.66
CA ASN A 271 8.47 2.29 28.36
C ASN A 271 9.55 3.02 27.55
N GLN A 272 10.38 3.83 28.20
CA GLN A 272 11.55 4.45 27.54
C GLN A 272 12.50 3.38 26.96
N ARG A 273 12.81 2.31 27.71
CA ARG A 273 13.67 1.21 27.21
C ARG A 273 13.05 0.47 26.02
N LEU A 274 11.72 0.32 26.00
CA LEU A 274 11.01 -0.26 24.86
C LEU A 274 11.15 0.63 23.62
N LEU A 275 10.90 1.93 23.74
CA LEU A 275 11.09 2.88 22.65
C LEU A 275 12.54 2.87 22.14
N GLU A 276 13.53 2.95 23.04
CA GLU A 276 14.94 2.92 22.66
C GLU A 276 15.32 1.63 21.91
N LYS A 277 14.76 0.49 22.30
CA LYS A 277 14.93 -0.78 21.59
C LYS A 277 14.33 -0.70 20.18
N GLN A 278 13.13 -0.13 20.04
CA GLN A 278 12.50 0.04 18.73
C GLN A 278 13.26 1.00 17.82
N LEU A 279 13.70 2.15 18.33
CA LEU A 279 14.46 3.13 17.56
C LEU A 279 15.79 2.57 17.03
N ARG A 280 16.42 1.65 17.75
CA ARG A 280 17.65 0.96 17.31
C ARG A 280 17.43 -0.05 16.17
N ARG A 281 16.18 -0.42 15.87
CA ARG A 281 15.82 -1.33 14.76
C ARG A 281 15.59 -0.61 13.44
N ALA A 282 15.68 0.72 13.41
CA ALA A 282 15.59 1.48 12.17
C ALA A 282 16.61 0.97 11.12
N PRO A 283 16.25 0.94 9.82
CA PRO A 283 15.02 1.47 9.24
C PRO A 283 13.81 0.52 9.29
N ARG A 284 13.93 -0.69 9.86
CA ARG A 284 12.87 -1.71 9.88
C ARG A 284 12.41 -2.01 11.31
N PRO A 285 11.59 -1.15 11.92
CA PRO A 285 11.08 -1.38 13.27
C PRO A 285 10.20 -2.63 13.34
N GLU A 286 10.09 -3.24 14.52
CA GLU A 286 9.13 -4.32 14.73
C GLU A 286 7.73 -3.73 14.93
N GLU A 287 6.73 -4.31 14.26
CA GLU A 287 5.37 -3.80 14.31
C GLU A 287 4.41 -4.76 15.01
N PRO A 288 3.44 -4.23 15.79
CA PRO A 288 2.32 -5.03 16.26
C PRO A 288 1.54 -5.67 15.11
N ARG A 289 0.76 -6.71 15.44
CA ARG A 289 -0.14 -7.34 14.46
C ARG A 289 -1.21 -6.35 14.01
N PRO A 290 -1.65 -6.39 12.73
CA PRO A 290 -2.78 -5.60 12.26
C PRO A 290 -4.03 -5.81 13.13
N ILE A 291 -4.77 -4.75 13.37
CA ILE A 291 -6.03 -4.77 14.13
C ILE A 291 -7.18 -5.01 13.13
N PRO A 292 -8.02 -6.03 13.33
CA PRO A 292 -9.14 -6.29 12.42
C PRO A 292 -10.26 -5.26 12.59
N TYR A 293 -10.97 -4.97 11.51
CA TYR A 293 -12.23 -4.24 11.56
C TYR A 293 -13.26 -4.99 12.43
N PRO A 294 -14.23 -4.29 13.03
CA PRO A 294 -15.31 -4.94 13.75
C PRO A 294 -16.10 -5.85 12.79
N ASP A 295 -16.68 -6.91 13.33
CA ASP A 295 -17.60 -7.81 12.62
C ASP A 295 -17.03 -8.52 11.36
N THR A 296 -15.70 -8.54 11.20
CA THR A 296 -15.02 -9.26 10.10
C THR A 296 -14.83 -10.75 10.35
N GLY A 297 -15.18 -11.24 11.54
CA GLY A 297 -15.16 -12.67 11.86
C GLY A 297 -13.77 -13.28 11.91
N ALA A 298 -13.66 -14.57 11.57
CA ALA A 298 -12.40 -15.30 11.43
C ALA A 298 -12.18 -15.83 10.01
N SER A 299 -10.96 -15.67 9.50
CA SER A 299 -10.54 -16.21 8.20
C SER A 299 -9.62 -17.41 8.36
N LEU A 300 -9.93 -18.50 7.67
CA LEU A 300 -9.06 -19.66 7.55
C LEU A 300 -8.00 -19.44 6.45
N LEU A 301 -6.73 -19.57 6.81
CA LEU A 301 -5.60 -19.51 5.90
C LEU A 301 -4.77 -20.80 5.97
N PHE A 302 -4.33 -21.30 4.83
CA PHE A 302 -3.51 -22.52 4.78
C PHE A 302 -2.00 -22.25 4.92
N ARG A 303 -1.57 -21.04 4.55
CA ARG A 303 -0.16 -20.63 4.56
C ARG A 303 -0.05 -19.14 4.85
N ASN A 304 1.00 -18.73 5.53
CA ASN A 304 1.38 -17.32 5.64
C ASN A 304 2.21 -16.94 4.41
N ASN A 305 1.57 -16.36 3.39
CA ASN A 305 2.22 -15.87 2.18
C ASN A 305 1.75 -14.45 1.86
N ALA A 306 2.57 -13.70 1.11
CA ALA A 306 2.33 -12.28 0.85
C ALA A 306 1.03 -11.97 0.06
N PHE A 307 0.54 -12.92 -0.74
CA PHE A 307 -0.72 -12.75 -1.48
C PHE A 307 -1.95 -12.94 -0.60
N CYS A 308 -1.90 -13.86 0.37
CA CYS A 308 -3.05 -14.22 1.21
C CYS A 308 -3.09 -13.46 2.54
N PHE A 309 -1.96 -12.94 3.00
CA PHE A 309 -1.87 -12.24 4.27
C PHE A 309 -0.79 -11.16 4.24
N ALA A 310 -1.12 -9.98 3.71
CA ALA A 310 -0.31 -8.77 3.83
C ALA A 310 -0.95 -7.79 4.83
N ARG A 311 -0.13 -6.95 5.43
CA ARG A 311 -0.59 -6.05 6.51
C ARG A 311 -1.65 -5.08 6.01
N GLU A 312 -1.55 -4.63 4.76
CA GLU A 312 -2.43 -3.66 4.12
C GLU A 312 -3.88 -4.15 3.98
N PHE A 313 -4.14 -5.45 3.80
CA PHE A 313 -5.52 -5.95 3.73
C PHE A 313 -5.90 -6.88 4.88
N ALA A 314 -4.95 -7.25 5.75
CA ALA A 314 -5.20 -8.05 6.94
C ALA A 314 -6.35 -7.53 7.83
N PRO A 315 -6.56 -6.21 8.03
CA PRO A 315 -7.70 -5.71 8.80
C PRO A 315 -9.07 -6.19 8.30
N PHE A 316 -9.19 -6.49 7.00
CA PHE A 316 -10.43 -6.96 6.39
C PHE A 316 -10.64 -8.47 6.50
N LEU A 317 -9.61 -9.23 6.89
CA LEU A 317 -9.67 -10.69 7.04
C LEU A 317 -10.17 -11.13 8.42
N GLY A 318 -10.35 -10.20 9.35
CA GLY A 318 -10.71 -10.56 10.72
C GLY A 318 -9.58 -11.31 11.44
N GLN A 319 -9.95 -12.25 12.30
CA GLN A 319 -9.00 -13.07 13.05
C GLN A 319 -8.39 -14.16 12.14
N PRO A 320 -7.07 -14.16 11.90
CA PRO A 320 -6.46 -15.18 11.06
C PRO A 320 -6.31 -16.50 11.83
N VAL A 321 -6.91 -17.57 11.31
CA VAL A 321 -6.77 -18.94 11.80
C VAL A 321 -5.97 -19.74 10.78
N PHE A 322 -4.78 -20.20 11.17
CA PHE A 322 -3.91 -20.98 10.29
C PHE A 322 -4.12 -22.48 10.47
N ALA A 323 -4.31 -23.21 9.37
CA ALA A 323 -4.38 -24.66 9.38
C ALA A 323 -3.50 -25.30 8.29
N ASP A 324 -2.96 -26.47 8.58
CA ASP A 324 -2.26 -27.27 7.57
C ASP A 324 -3.29 -27.98 6.67
N GLU A 325 -3.24 -27.69 5.38
CA GLU A 325 -4.08 -28.31 4.34
C GLU A 325 -4.03 -29.85 4.40
N LYS A 326 -2.91 -30.46 4.81
CA LYS A 326 -2.78 -31.93 4.94
C LYS A 326 -3.62 -32.52 6.08
N ARG A 327 -4.02 -31.70 7.05
CA ARG A 327 -4.89 -32.11 8.16
C ARG A 327 -6.37 -32.00 7.80
N LEU A 328 -6.70 -31.21 6.77
CA LEU A 328 -8.05 -30.99 6.26
C LEU A 328 -8.24 -31.84 4.99
N ARG A 329 -8.25 -33.16 5.20
CA ARG A 329 -8.12 -34.19 4.15
C ARG A 329 -9.31 -34.25 3.19
N ASP A 330 -10.48 -33.80 3.64
CA ASP A 330 -11.74 -33.86 2.89
C ASP A 330 -12.73 -32.77 3.34
N ALA A 331 -13.85 -32.68 2.62
CA ALA A 331 -14.93 -31.73 2.89
C ALA A 331 -15.52 -31.85 4.31
N ALA A 332 -15.66 -33.06 4.85
CA ALA A 332 -16.24 -33.27 6.18
C ALA A 332 -15.31 -32.75 7.28
N SER A 333 -13.99 -32.98 7.13
CA SER A 333 -12.98 -32.45 8.04
C SER A 333 -12.89 -30.93 8.00
N LEU A 334 -13.15 -30.31 6.83
CA LEU A 334 -13.25 -28.85 6.70
C LEU A 334 -14.47 -28.31 7.42
N GLU A 335 -15.64 -28.87 7.17
CA GLU A 335 -16.89 -28.42 7.78
C GLU A 335 -16.80 -28.50 9.31
N ALA A 336 -16.29 -29.61 9.84
CA ALA A 336 -16.03 -29.76 11.27
C ALA A 336 -15.03 -28.72 11.79
N PHE A 337 -14.00 -28.37 11.02
CA PHE A 337 -13.03 -27.35 11.39
C PHE A 337 -13.64 -25.94 11.38
N ILE A 338 -14.45 -25.61 10.37
CA ILE A 338 -15.14 -24.33 10.24
C ILE A 338 -16.05 -24.10 11.44
N VAL A 339 -16.91 -25.09 11.76
CA VAL A 339 -17.84 -25.01 12.90
C VAL A 339 -17.08 -24.93 14.23
N LYS A 340 -16.00 -25.69 14.39
CA LYS A 340 -15.23 -25.72 15.64
C LYS A 340 -14.52 -24.39 15.95
N ASN A 341 -14.08 -23.67 14.92
CA ASN A 341 -13.25 -22.48 15.07
C ASN A 341 -13.98 -21.19 14.67
N ASP A 342 -15.31 -21.25 14.50
CA ASP A 342 -16.15 -20.12 14.09
C ASP A 342 -15.59 -19.37 12.88
N ILE A 343 -15.24 -20.12 11.81
CA ILE A 343 -14.67 -19.55 10.59
C ILE A 343 -15.79 -18.94 9.74
N ASP A 344 -15.57 -17.73 9.24
CA ASP A 344 -16.50 -16.99 8.37
C ASP A 344 -16.07 -16.97 6.90
N CYS A 345 -14.77 -17.12 6.63
CA CYS A 345 -14.22 -17.06 5.29
C CYS A 345 -12.99 -17.96 5.12
N VAL A 346 -12.79 -18.51 3.91
CA VAL A 346 -11.56 -19.25 3.54
C VAL A 346 -10.73 -18.47 2.52
N ILE A 347 -9.44 -18.31 2.78
CA ILE A 347 -8.51 -17.60 1.89
C ILE A 347 -7.61 -18.59 1.15
N PHE A 348 -7.66 -18.58 -0.17
CA PHE A 348 -6.87 -19.44 -1.06
C PHE A 348 -5.81 -18.62 -1.81
N ALA A 349 -4.58 -19.12 -1.90
CA ALA A 349 -3.60 -18.57 -2.85
C ALA A 349 -3.92 -19.09 -4.26
N ASN A 350 -3.74 -20.40 -4.43
CA ASN A 350 -4.12 -21.14 -5.62
C ASN A 350 -4.97 -22.35 -5.17
N PRO A 351 -6.29 -22.33 -5.37
CA PRO A 351 -7.17 -23.41 -4.93
C PRO A 351 -6.92 -24.72 -5.69
N TYR A 352 -6.23 -24.70 -6.82
CA TYR A 352 -5.92 -25.86 -7.65
C TYR A 352 -4.49 -26.41 -7.41
N ALA A 353 -3.76 -25.89 -6.44
CA ALA A 353 -2.37 -26.30 -6.19
C ALA A 353 -2.22 -27.79 -5.80
N ASN A 354 -3.26 -28.39 -5.21
CA ASN A 354 -3.35 -29.83 -4.95
C ASN A 354 -4.81 -30.28 -4.75
N ASP A 355 -5.03 -31.60 -4.74
CA ASP A 355 -6.38 -32.19 -4.65
C ASP A 355 -7.11 -31.85 -3.36
N ALA A 356 -6.38 -31.70 -2.24
CA ALA A 356 -6.98 -31.30 -0.97
C ALA A 356 -7.55 -29.89 -1.08
N LEU A 357 -6.74 -28.88 -1.43
CA LEU A 357 -7.20 -27.50 -1.61
C LEU A 357 -8.34 -27.39 -2.63
N LEU A 358 -8.29 -28.16 -3.72
CA LEU A 358 -9.33 -28.16 -4.75
C LEU A 358 -10.65 -28.72 -4.20
N SER A 359 -10.60 -29.77 -3.38
CA SER A 359 -11.77 -30.31 -2.69
C SER A 359 -12.38 -29.28 -1.73
N LEU A 360 -11.55 -28.59 -0.94
CA LEU A 360 -12.00 -27.55 0.00
C LEU A 360 -12.65 -26.38 -0.74
N TYR A 361 -12.02 -25.92 -1.82
CA TYR A 361 -12.52 -24.85 -2.66
C TYR A 361 -13.87 -25.20 -3.34
N ARG A 362 -14.00 -26.41 -3.89
CA ARG A 362 -15.27 -26.91 -4.44
C ARG A 362 -16.36 -27.00 -3.39
N TRP A 363 -16.02 -27.42 -2.17
CA TRP A 363 -16.97 -27.42 -1.05
C TRP A 363 -17.44 -26.00 -0.72
N CYS A 364 -16.53 -25.02 -0.67
CA CYS A 364 -16.90 -23.62 -0.43
C CYS A 364 -17.89 -23.12 -1.50
N ARG A 365 -17.59 -23.37 -2.79
CA ARG A 365 -18.48 -23.00 -3.90
C ARG A 365 -19.84 -23.69 -3.83
N GLY A 366 -19.85 -25.01 -3.58
CA GLY A 366 -21.06 -25.83 -3.54
C GLY A 366 -22.02 -25.41 -2.42
N ASN A 367 -21.46 -25.05 -1.26
CA ASN A 367 -22.23 -24.61 -0.09
C ASN A 367 -22.45 -23.08 -0.04
N ARG A 368 -21.93 -22.33 -1.02
CA ARG A 368 -21.89 -20.86 -1.01
C ARG A 368 -21.24 -20.29 0.26
N PHE A 369 -20.27 -21.02 0.80
CA PHE A 369 -19.46 -20.56 1.92
C PHE A 369 -18.48 -19.47 1.44
N PRO A 370 -18.34 -18.33 2.13
CA PRO A 370 -17.49 -17.23 1.68
C PRO A 370 -16.03 -17.65 1.50
N PHE A 371 -15.43 -17.20 0.40
CA PHE A 371 -14.01 -17.39 0.13
C PHE A 371 -13.41 -16.20 -0.61
N VAL A 372 -12.09 -16.09 -0.57
CA VAL A 372 -11.31 -15.16 -1.39
C VAL A 372 -10.13 -15.92 -2.00
N VAL A 373 -9.92 -15.76 -3.30
CA VAL A 373 -8.73 -16.25 -3.99
C VAL A 373 -7.78 -15.09 -4.23
N CYS A 374 -6.56 -15.20 -3.71
CA CYS A 374 -5.55 -14.16 -3.77
C CYS A 374 -4.33 -14.63 -4.56
N GLU A 375 -4.14 -14.09 -5.76
CA GLU A 375 -3.02 -14.43 -6.64
C GLU A 375 -2.52 -13.18 -7.38
N ARG A 376 -1.34 -13.30 -7.98
CA ARG A 376 -0.79 -12.36 -8.95
C ARG A 376 -1.71 -12.23 -10.16
N GLY A 377 -1.95 -10.99 -10.57
CA GLY A 377 -2.69 -10.69 -11.79
C GLY A 377 -1.82 -10.77 -13.05
N ALA A 378 -2.46 -10.55 -14.20
CA ALA A 378 -1.80 -10.59 -15.50
C ALA A 378 -0.98 -9.33 -15.85
N LEU A 379 -1.09 -8.27 -15.06
CA LEU A 379 -0.39 -7.00 -15.27
C LEU A 379 0.83 -6.91 -14.34
N PRO A 380 1.87 -6.13 -14.68
CA PRO A 380 3.00 -5.91 -13.78
C PRO A 380 2.54 -5.38 -12.42
N ASP A 381 3.17 -5.85 -11.34
CA ASP A 381 2.83 -5.56 -9.93
C ASP A 381 1.40 -5.90 -9.48
N SER A 382 0.58 -6.50 -10.36
CA SER A 382 -0.83 -6.71 -10.04
C SER A 382 -1.07 -7.93 -9.14
N VAL A 383 -2.09 -7.79 -8.30
CA VAL A 383 -2.64 -8.82 -7.40
C VAL A 383 -4.15 -8.73 -7.49
N TYR A 384 -4.85 -9.86 -7.51
CA TYR A 384 -6.32 -9.87 -7.38
C TYR A 384 -6.74 -10.54 -6.09
N HIS A 385 -7.88 -10.10 -5.56
CA HIS A 385 -8.57 -10.68 -4.40
C HIS A 385 -9.98 -11.05 -4.85
N ASP A 386 -10.13 -12.23 -5.45
CA ASP A 386 -11.35 -12.64 -6.16
C ASP A 386 -12.29 -13.45 -5.26
N ARG A 387 -13.51 -12.95 -5.08
CA ARG A 387 -14.58 -13.61 -4.31
C ARG A 387 -15.48 -14.50 -5.15
N ASN A 388 -15.29 -14.50 -6.47
CA ASN A 388 -16.14 -15.20 -7.43
C ASN A 388 -15.46 -16.34 -8.16
N GLY A 389 -14.17 -16.57 -7.92
CA GLY A 389 -13.48 -17.75 -8.39
C GLY A 389 -11.97 -17.56 -8.59
N PHE A 390 -11.41 -18.44 -9.41
CA PHE A 390 -10.02 -18.49 -9.84
C PHE A 390 -9.95 -18.50 -11.38
N LEU A 391 -9.59 -17.35 -11.95
CA LEU A 391 -9.38 -17.20 -13.39
C LEU A 391 -10.63 -17.64 -14.20
N SER A 392 -10.48 -18.66 -15.05
CA SER A 392 -11.50 -19.12 -16.01
C SER A 392 -12.67 -19.86 -15.36
N ASP A 393 -12.56 -20.29 -14.09
CA ASP A 393 -13.66 -20.96 -13.39
C ASP A 393 -14.62 -19.98 -12.67
N GLY A 394 -14.24 -18.71 -12.61
CA GLY A 394 -14.95 -17.64 -11.92
C GLY A 394 -15.73 -16.75 -12.87
N ASN A 395 -16.57 -15.88 -12.32
CA ASN A 395 -17.35 -14.91 -13.11
C ASN A 395 -16.83 -13.46 -12.99
N SER A 396 -15.64 -13.25 -12.42
CA SER A 396 -15.05 -11.90 -12.26
C SER A 396 -14.69 -11.25 -13.60
N TYR A 397 -14.43 -12.05 -14.62
CA TYR A 397 -14.10 -11.56 -15.96
C TYR A 397 -15.29 -11.59 -16.92
N SER A 398 -16.52 -11.82 -16.44
CA SER A 398 -17.70 -11.83 -17.32
C SER A 398 -17.95 -10.45 -17.95
N PRO A 399 -18.34 -10.37 -19.24
CA PRO A 399 -18.50 -9.10 -19.97
C PRO A 399 -19.36 -8.05 -19.27
N GLU A 400 -20.33 -8.46 -18.46
CA GLU A 400 -21.22 -7.56 -17.71
C GLU A 400 -20.46 -6.70 -16.69
N LYS A 401 -19.25 -7.11 -16.28
CA LYS A 401 -18.41 -6.40 -15.32
C LYS A 401 -17.42 -5.42 -15.96
N TRP A 402 -17.07 -5.61 -17.23
CA TRP A 402 -15.98 -4.88 -17.87
C TRP A 402 -16.32 -4.22 -19.20
N ASP A 403 -17.29 -4.75 -19.96
CA ASP A 403 -17.67 -4.20 -21.27
C ASP A 403 -18.63 -3.02 -21.12
N ILE A 404 -18.20 -2.07 -20.30
CA ILE A 404 -18.90 -0.85 -19.96
C ILE A 404 -18.22 0.28 -20.74
N PRO A 405 -18.98 1.14 -21.46
CA PRO A 405 -18.41 2.28 -22.18
C PRO A 405 -17.55 3.17 -21.29
N LEU A 406 -16.38 3.57 -21.78
CA LEU A 406 -15.46 4.44 -21.05
C LEU A 406 -15.82 5.91 -21.27
N THR A 407 -15.56 6.77 -20.27
CA THR A 407 -15.47 8.21 -20.51
C THR A 407 -14.21 8.55 -21.32
N GLU A 408 -14.14 9.75 -21.90
CA GLU A 408 -12.93 10.16 -22.64
C GLU A 408 -11.69 10.21 -21.74
N GLU A 409 -11.84 10.61 -20.47
CA GLU A 409 -10.76 10.62 -19.49
C GLU A 409 -10.30 9.20 -19.13
N GLU A 410 -11.23 8.27 -18.91
CA GLU A 410 -10.92 6.85 -18.67
C GLU A 410 -10.20 6.25 -19.87
N ARG A 411 -10.69 6.56 -21.09
CA ARG A 411 -10.11 6.13 -22.37
C ARG A 411 -8.69 6.62 -22.53
N GLN A 412 -8.43 7.91 -22.35
CA GLN A 412 -7.09 8.49 -22.42
C GLN A 412 -6.15 7.87 -21.40
N ARG A 413 -6.64 7.62 -20.18
CA ARG A 413 -5.86 7.02 -19.09
C ARG A 413 -5.47 5.57 -19.38
N VAL A 414 -6.36 4.76 -19.93
CA VAL A 414 -6.03 3.38 -20.30
C VAL A 414 -5.11 3.33 -21.52
N ILE A 415 -5.27 4.22 -22.50
CA ILE A 415 -4.33 4.34 -23.63
C ILE A 415 -2.93 4.67 -23.12
N ALA A 416 -2.80 5.67 -22.24
CA ALA A 416 -1.51 6.05 -21.66
C ALA A 416 -0.85 4.89 -20.89
N TYR A 417 -1.65 4.09 -20.18
CA TYR A 417 -1.17 2.88 -19.50
C TYR A 417 -0.69 1.80 -20.49
N ILE A 418 -1.44 1.53 -21.56
CA ILE A 418 -1.03 0.57 -22.58
C ILE A 418 0.28 1.02 -23.25
N GLU A 419 0.41 2.31 -23.58
CA GLU A 419 1.64 2.84 -24.15
C GLU A 419 2.82 2.75 -23.17
N SER A 420 2.61 2.94 -21.87
CA SER A 420 3.67 2.74 -20.87
C SER A 420 4.11 1.28 -20.76
N ILE A 421 3.20 0.32 -20.97
CA ILE A 421 3.55 -1.11 -21.08
C ILE A 421 4.30 -1.39 -22.38
N ARG A 422 3.80 -0.87 -23.52
CA ARG A 422 4.38 -1.10 -24.85
C ARG A 422 5.78 -0.52 -25.01
N HIS A 423 6.10 0.56 -24.31
CA HIS A 423 7.38 1.25 -24.41
C HIS A 423 8.24 1.19 -23.15
N GLY A 424 7.71 0.65 -22.05
CA GLY A 424 8.42 0.53 -20.78
C GLY A 424 9.18 -0.78 -20.62
N ASP A 425 9.92 -0.84 -19.52
CA ASP A 425 10.69 -2.02 -19.08
C ASP A 425 10.08 -2.67 -17.82
N HIS A 426 8.93 -2.18 -17.36
CA HIS A 426 8.23 -2.73 -16.21
C HIS A 426 7.37 -3.92 -16.66
N MET A 427 7.85 -5.13 -16.38
CA MET A 427 7.33 -6.39 -16.89
C MET A 427 6.97 -7.34 -15.74
N LEU A 428 6.02 -8.24 -15.98
CA LEU A 428 5.59 -9.23 -14.98
C LEU A 428 6.71 -10.16 -14.52
N GLU A 429 7.59 -10.53 -15.45
CA GLU A 429 8.75 -11.38 -15.22
C GLU A 429 10.01 -10.64 -15.63
N LYS A 430 11.12 -10.87 -14.93
CA LYS A 430 12.41 -10.28 -15.31
C LYS A 430 12.82 -10.78 -16.70
N GLN A 431 13.02 -9.84 -17.62
CA GLN A 431 13.47 -10.10 -18.99
C GLN A 431 14.87 -9.53 -19.24
N VAL A 432 15.47 -9.94 -20.35
CA VAL A 432 16.61 -9.23 -20.93
C VAL A 432 16.20 -7.83 -21.40
N GLY A 433 17.16 -6.93 -21.58
CA GLY A 433 16.88 -5.57 -22.09
C GLY A 433 16.24 -5.60 -23.47
N ARG A 434 15.42 -4.57 -23.76
CA ARG A 434 14.76 -4.41 -25.04
C ARG A 434 15.75 -4.10 -26.17
N GLN A 435 15.40 -4.49 -27.39
CA GLN A 435 16.17 -4.22 -28.60
C GLN A 435 15.26 -3.80 -29.76
N ASP A 436 15.85 -3.17 -30.77
CA ASP A 436 15.12 -2.78 -31.99
C ASP A 436 14.56 -4.03 -32.71
N VAL A 437 13.26 -3.99 -33.03
CA VAL A 437 12.55 -5.12 -33.64
C VAL A 437 13.11 -5.51 -35.01
N ARG A 438 13.61 -4.55 -35.81
CA ARG A 438 14.20 -4.88 -37.12
C ARG A 438 15.53 -5.61 -36.95
N LYS A 439 16.34 -5.20 -35.97
CA LYS A 439 17.57 -5.92 -35.60
C LYS A 439 17.27 -7.32 -35.07
N LEU A 440 16.27 -7.47 -34.21
CA LEU A 440 15.83 -8.78 -33.71
C LEU A 440 15.41 -9.69 -34.87
N ARG A 441 14.57 -9.19 -35.78
CA ARG A 441 14.10 -9.94 -36.94
C ARG A 441 15.25 -10.40 -37.85
N ALA A 442 16.20 -9.52 -38.14
CA ALA A 442 17.39 -9.86 -38.94
C ALA A 442 18.29 -10.87 -38.23
N ARG A 443 18.49 -10.73 -36.91
CA ARG A 443 19.28 -11.65 -36.08
C ARG A 443 18.68 -13.06 -36.06
N LEU A 444 17.36 -13.16 -36.02
CA LEU A 444 16.64 -14.43 -36.08
C LEU A 444 16.57 -15.01 -37.51
N GLY A 445 17.08 -14.31 -38.53
CA GLY A 445 17.07 -14.78 -39.91
C GLY A 445 15.70 -14.77 -40.59
N ILE A 446 14.75 -13.99 -40.07
CA ILE A 446 13.37 -13.93 -40.59
C ILE A 446 13.32 -12.98 -41.79
N ALA A 447 12.96 -13.49 -42.96
CA ALA A 447 12.92 -12.71 -44.19
C ALA A 447 11.85 -11.59 -44.12
N SER A 448 12.06 -10.48 -44.83
CA SER A 448 11.16 -9.31 -44.78
C SER A 448 9.71 -9.60 -45.19
N GLY A 449 9.48 -10.59 -46.03
CA GLY A 449 8.14 -11.00 -46.48
C GLY A 449 7.44 -12.06 -45.62
N GLN A 450 8.12 -12.64 -44.62
CA GLN A 450 7.53 -13.66 -43.77
C GLN A 450 6.69 -13.05 -42.64
N LYS A 451 5.50 -13.58 -42.38
CA LYS A 451 4.74 -13.25 -41.17
C LYS A 451 5.22 -14.11 -40.00
N VAL A 452 5.10 -13.61 -38.78
CA VAL A 452 5.59 -14.30 -37.57
C VAL A 452 4.44 -14.77 -36.69
N VAL A 453 4.44 -16.06 -36.35
CA VAL A 453 3.61 -16.59 -35.26
C VAL A 453 4.48 -16.79 -34.03
N LEU A 454 4.18 -16.08 -32.95
CA LEU A 454 4.87 -16.22 -31.68
C LEU A 454 4.17 -17.24 -30.78
N VAL A 455 4.96 -18.15 -30.20
CA VAL A 455 4.50 -19.20 -29.28
C VAL A 455 5.26 -19.08 -27.95
N PRO A 456 4.74 -18.32 -26.97
CA PRO A 456 5.32 -18.30 -25.63
C PRO A 456 4.92 -19.57 -24.86
N PHE A 457 5.89 -20.40 -24.49
CA PHE A 457 5.65 -21.60 -23.71
C PHE A 457 5.36 -21.30 -22.23
N GLN A 458 4.52 -22.15 -21.63
CA GLN A 458 4.22 -22.18 -20.20
C GLN A 458 4.94 -23.37 -19.55
N GLN A 459 5.01 -23.38 -18.22
CA GLN A 459 5.56 -24.53 -17.49
C GLN A 459 4.60 -25.73 -17.67
N PRO A 460 5.09 -26.93 -18.01
CA PRO A 460 4.23 -28.09 -18.22
C PRO A 460 3.34 -28.44 -17.00
N ASN A 461 3.88 -28.22 -15.80
CA ASN A 461 3.22 -28.52 -14.52
C ASN A 461 2.44 -27.32 -13.93
N ASP A 462 2.31 -26.22 -14.68
CA ASP A 462 1.48 -25.07 -14.28
C ASP A 462 0.04 -25.53 -14.03
N THR A 463 -0.56 -25.01 -12.95
CA THR A 463 -1.96 -25.23 -12.60
C THR A 463 -2.90 -24.93 -13.76
N THR A 464 -2.67 -23.81 -14.46
CA THR A 464 -3.52 -23.40 -15.57
C THR A 464 -3.42 -24.35 -16.76
N VAL A 465 -2.25 -24.95 -17.01
CA VAL A 465 -2.08 -25.98 -18.03
C VAL A 465 -2.78 -27.27 -17.63
N ARG A 466 -2.69 -27.67 -16.36
CA ARG A 466 -3.32 -28.91 -15.86
C ARG A 466 -4.85 -28.88 -15.85
N PHE A 467 -5.45 -27.75 -15.48
CA PHE A 467 -6.89 -27.66 -15.24
C PHE A 467 -7.66 -26.85 -16.30
N PHE A 468 -6.99 -25.99 -17.06
CA PHE A 468 -7.62 -25.09 -18.03
C PHE A 468 -7.01 -25.22 -19.43
N SER A 469 -6.47 -26.38 -19.79
CA SER A 469 -5.88 -26.65 -21.13
C SER A 469 -6.90 -26.84 -22.24
N GLY A 470 -8.21 -26.91 -21.94
CA GLY A 470 -9.26 -26.95 -22.96
C GLY A 470 -9.03 -28.04 -24.00
N ALA A 471 -9.05 -27.67 -25.28
CA ALA A 471 -8.98 -28.61 -26.40
C ALA A 471 -7.61 -29.29 -26.57
N VAL A 472 -6.53 -28.69 -26.05
CA VAL A 472 -5.19 -29.30 -26.10
C VAL A 472 -4.93 -30.28 -24.96
N GLY A 473 -5.71 -30.28 -23.88
CA GLY A 473 -5.59 -31.27 -22.80
C GLY A 473 -4.24 -31.32 -22.04
N GLY A 474 -3.24 -30.51 -22.41
CA GLY A 474 -1.95 -30.43 -21.74
C GLY A 474 -0.82 -29.89 -22.63
N PHE A 475 0.38 -29.79 -22.05
CA PHE A 475 1.56 -29.25 -22.72
C PHE A 475 2.06 -30.14 -23.88
N GLU A 476 2.04 -31.46 -23.73
CA GLU A 476 2.55 -32.40 -24.73
C GLU A 476 1.82 -32.28 -26.08
N TYR A 477 0.49 -32.25 -26.05
CA TYR A 477 -0.28 -32.08 -27.28
C TYR A 477 -0.13 -30.66 -27.84
N PHE A 478 -0.02 -29.64 -26.99
CA PHE A 478 0.30 -28.28 -27.46
C PHE A 478 1.65 -28.23 -28.20
N HIS A 479 2.68 -28.87 -27.64
CA HIS A 479 4.00 -28.96 -28.28
C HIS A 479 3.90 -29.64 -29.65
N ARG A 480 3.16 -30.76 -29.76
CA ARG A 480 2.90 -31.44 -31.04
C ARG A 480 2.23 -30.51 -32.06
N ILE A 481 1.18 -29.79 -31.67
CA ILE A 481 0.48 -28.83 -32.54
C ILE A 481 1.44 -27.75 -33.05
N VAL A 482 2.29 -27.22 -32.17
CA VAL A 482 3.30 -26.21 -32.53
C VAL A 482 4.35 -26.78 -33.49
N SER A 483 4.80 -28.02 -33.28
CA SER A 483 5.75 -28.68 -34.18
C SER A 483 5.22 -28.88 -35.60
N GLU A 484 3.91 -29.13 -35.73
CA GLU A 484 3.28 -29.29 -37.04
C GLU A 484 2.89 -27.94 -37.67
N LEU A 485 2.78 -26.87 -36.87
CA LEU A 485 2.28 -25.56 -37.30
C LEU A 485 3.16 -24.92 -38.38
N SER A 486 4.49 -25.02 -38.27
CA SER A 486 5.42 -24.46 -39.26
C SER A 486 5.18 -25.05 -40.65
N GLY A 487 4.93 -26.36 -40.75
CA GLY A 487 4.62 -27.02 -42.02
C GLY A 487 3.24 -26.65 -42.56
N ARG A 488 2.24 -26.50 -41.69
CA ARG A 488 0.85 -26.22 -42.07
C ARG A 488 0.61 -24.78 -42.54
N LEU A 489 1.36 -23.79 -42.03
CA LEU A 489 1.20 -22.38 -42.43
C LEU A 489 1.86 -22.05 -43.79
N GLY A 490 2.83 -22.85 -44.23
CA GLY A 490 3.56 -22.65 -45.47
C GLY A 490 4.69 -21.59 -45.40
N PRO A 491 5.41 -21.35 -46.50
CA PRO A 491 6.68 -20.59 -46.51
C PRO A 491 6.53 -19.09 -46.22
N GLY A 492 5.32 -18.54 -46.32
CA GLY A 492 5.02 -17.15 -46.00
C GLY A 492 4.99 -16.85 -44.51
N TRP A 493 5.11 -17.86 -43.65
CA TRP A 493 5.09 -17.73 -42.20
C TRP A 493 6.34 -18.30 -41.56
N GLN A 494 6.66 -17.80 -40.37
CA GLN A 494 7.72 -18.30 -39.52
C GLN A 494 7.19 -18.44 -38.09
N VAL A 495 7.30 -19.64 -37.52
CA VAL A 495 7.00 -19.87 -36.11
C VAL A 495 8.24 -19.52 -35.29
N VAL A 496 8.05 -18.72 -34.25
CA VAL A 496 9.06 -18.32 -33.26
C VAL A 496 8.54 -18.72 -31.89
N TYR A 497 9.33 -19.45 -31.11
CA TYR A 497 8.94 -19.86 -29.77
C TYR A 497 9.91 -19.33 -28.71
N LYS A 498 9.40 -19.16 -27.50
CA LYS A 498 10.18 -18.74 -26.32
C LYS A 498 9.78 -19.58 -25.12
N LYS A 499 10.75 -20.15 -24.42
CA LYS A 499 10.55 -20.87 -23.16
C LYS A 499 10.04 -19.95 -22.04
N HIS A 500 9.43 -20.55 -21.03
CA HIS A 500 9.10 -19.84 -19.81
C HIS A 500 10.39 -19.44 -19.05
N PRO A 501 10.50 -18.25 -18.42
CA PRO A 501 11.73 -17.76 -17.79
C PRO A 501 12.33 -18.65 -16.68
N VAL A 502 11.52 -19.55 -16.10
CA VAL A 502 11.94 -20.47 -15.04
C VAL A 502 12.34 -21.86 -15.55
N GLU A 503 12.07 -22.16 -16.82
CA GLU A 503 12.44 -23.44 -17.45
C GLU A 503 13.90 -23.37 -17.93
N ASP A 504 14.65 -24.46 -17.74
CA ASP A 504 16.06 -24.53 -18.11
C ASP A 504 16.23 -24.68 -19.63
N SER A 505 15.41 -25.52 -20.27
CA SER A 505 15.37 -25.68 -21.73
C SER A 505 14.03 -26.25 -22.19
N VAL A 506 13.75 -26.12 -23.49
CA VAL A 506 12.64 -26.79 -24.18
C VAL A 506 13.24 -27.55 -25.36
N ALA A 507 12.65 -28.68 -25.72
CA ALA A 507 13.07 -29.45 -26.89
C ALA A 507 13.00 -28.57 -28.16
N PRO A 508 14.04 -28.60 -29.03
CA PRO A 508 13.99 -27.88 -30.28
C PRO A 508 12.83 -28.34 -31.16
N ILE A 509 12.19 -27.40 -31.85
CA ILE A 509 11.10 -27.65 -32.77
C ILE A 509 11.59 -27.43 -34.19
N ASP A 510 11.57 -28.49 -35.00
CA ASP A 510 11.99 -28.43 -36.40
C ASP A 510 11.14 -27.43 -37.18
N GLY A 511 11.81 -26.56 -37.94
CA GLY A 511 11.16 -25.49 -38.71
C GLY A 511 10.66 -24.30 -37.89
N ALA A 512 10.88 -24.26 -36.58
CA ALA A 512 10.58 -23.10 -35.73
C ALA A 512 11.87 -22.50 -35.14
N ILE A 513 11.85 -21.20 -34.86
CA ILE A 513 13.01 -20.46 -34.34
C ILE A 513 12.90 -20.33 -32.82
N ASN A 514 13.95 -20.74 -32.11
CA ASN A 514 14.10 -20.48 -30.68
C ASN A 514 14.49 -19.00 -30.45
N ALA A 515 13.76 -18.29 -29.59
CA ALA A 515 14.03 -16.91 -29.19
C ALA A 515 14.11 -16.74 -27.65
N ASP A 516 14.66 -17.73 -26.96
CA ASP A 516 14.77 -17.76 -25.49
C ASP A 516 15.58 -16.58 -24.93
N ASP A 517 16.52 -16.05 -25.72
CA ASP A 517 17.40 -14.94 -25.36
C ASP A 517 16.80 -13.55 -25.63
N ALA A 518 15.61 -13.46 -26.23
CA ALA A 518 14.98 -12.18 -26.61
C ALA A 518 13.96 -11.71 -25.58
N ASN A 519 13.72 -10.40 -25.50
CA ASN A 519 12.68 -9.85 -24.65
C ASN A 519 11.29 -10.20 -25.20
N ILE A 520 10.36 -10.63 -24.34
CA ILE A 520 9.01 -11.02 -24.76
C ILE A 520 8.23 -9.89 -25.44
N TYR A 521 8.34 -8.63 -25.00
CA TYR A 521 7.62 -7.52 -25.63
C TYR A 521 8.13 -7.25 -27.04
N ASP A 522 9.44 -7.38 -27.29
CA ASP A 522 10.01 -7.22 -28.64
C ASP A 522 9.53 -8.34 -29.57
N LEU A 523 9.40 -9.56 -29.06
CA LEU A 523 8.83 -10.68 -29.81
C LEU A 523 7.35 -10.45 -30.12
N ILE A 524 6.56 -9.94 -29.17
CA ILE A 524 5.15 -9.61 -29.40
C ILE A 524 5.02 -8.50 -30.44
N GLU A 525 5.85 -7.46 -30.34
CA GLU A 525 5.86 -6.35 -31.28
C GLU A 525 6.18 -6.82 -32.71
N MET A 526 7.15 -7.73 -32.84
CA MET A 526 7.54 -8.38 -34.09
C MET A 526 6.45 -9.30 -34.66
N ALA A 527 5.65 -9.93 -33.80
CA ALA A 527 4.69 -10.96 -34.19
C ALA A 527 3.51 -10.42 -35.02
N ASP A 528 2.99 -11.26 -35.91
CA ASP A 528 1.72 -11.04 -36.62
C ASP A 528 0.56 -11.78 -35.96
N ALA A 529 0.84 -12.83 -35.19
CA ALA A 529 -0.12 -13.57 -34.36
C ALA A 529 0.58 -14.25 -33.18
N LEU A 530 -0.17 -14.51 -32.10
CA LEU A 530 0.27 -15.32 -30.97
C LEU A 530 -0.55 -16.59 -30.87
N VAL A 531 0.09 -17.68 -30.44
CA VAL A 531 -0.56 -18.95 -30.12
C VAL A 531 -0.21 -19.34 -28.69
N VAL A 532 -1.21 -19.52 -27.84
CA VAL A 532 -1.04 -19.82 -26.41
C VAL A 532 -2.01 -20.92 -25.96
N ILE A 533 -1.69 -21.60 -24.86
CA ILE A 533 -2.70 -22.41 -24.16
C ILE A 533 -3.62 -21.45 -23.40
N ASN A 534 -3.11 -20.78 -22.37
CA ASN A 534 -3.85 -19.81 -21.55
C ASN A 534 -2.91 -18.83 -20.81
N SER A 535 -1.70 -18.64 -21.34
CA SER A 535 -0.67 -17.78 -20.76
C SER A 535 -1.11 -16.33 -20.62
N GLY A 536 -0.81 -15.69 -19.47
CA GLY A 536 -0.97 -14.25 -19.28
C GLY A 536 -0.27 -13.39 -20.37
N THR A 537 0.72 -13.94 -21.10
CA THR A 537 1.31 -13.30 -22.29
C THR A 537 0.25 -12.92 -23.34
N GLY A 538 -0.88 -13.64 -23.42
CA GLY A 538 -2.00 -13.31 -24.31
C GLY A 538 -2.64 -11.95 -24.00
N VAL A 539 -2.66 -11.52 -22.74
CA VAL A 539 -3.13 -10.17 -22.35
C VAL A 539 -2.23 -9.09 -22.96
N TYR A 540 -0.93 -9.34 -23.03
CA TYR A 540 0.02 -8.43 -23.70
C TYR A 540 -0.11 -8.47 -25.21
N GLY A 541 -0.29 -9.66 -25.82
CA GLY A 541 -0.62 -9.76 -27.24
C GLY A 541 -1.81 -8.90 -27.62
N MET A 542 -2.88 -8.95 -26.82
CA MET A 542 -4.05 -8.10 -26.96
C MET A 542 -3.72 -6.60 -26.80
N MET A 543 -2.93 -6.19 -25.80
CA MET A 543 -2.51 -4.78 -25.64
C MET A 543 -1.63 -4.27 -26.79
N PHE A 544 -0.91 -5.15 -27.49
CA PHE A 544 -0.15 -4.84 -28.70
C PHE A 544 -0.99 -4.97 -29.99
N GLU A 545 -2.31 -5.16 -29.84
CA GLU A 545 -3.27 -5.31 -30.94
C GLU A 545 -2.92 -6.48 -31.88
N LYS A 546 -2.37 -7.56 -31.32
CA LYS A 546 -2.02 -8.78 -32.05
C LYS A 546 -3.13 -9.83 -31.88
N PRO A 547 -3.58 -10.51 -32.95
CA PRO A 547 -4.44 -11.68 -32.83
C PRO A 547 -3.82 -12.73 -31.90
N VAL A 548 -4.56 -13.15 -30.87
CA VAL A 548 -4.14 -14.24 -29.97
C VAL A 548 -5.08 -15.42 -30.15
N TYR A 549 -4.51 -16.55 -30.56
CA TYR A 549 -5.20 -17.83 -30.69
C TYR A 549 -4.96 -18.65 -29.42
N ILE A 550 -6.04 -18.95 -28.72
CA ILE A 550 -6.05 -19.54 -27.38
C ILE A 550 -6.59 -20.97 -27.50
N LEU A 551 -5.75 -21.96 -27.21
CA LEU A 551 -6.12 -23.38 -27.33
C LEU A 551 -6.66 -23.98 -26.03
N GLY A 552 -6.48 -23.28 -24.91
CA GLY A 552 -7.06 -23.60 -23.61
C GLY A 552 -8.23 -22.70 -23.23
N GLN A 553 -8.58 -22.73 -21.95
CA GLN A 553 -9.55 -21.84 -21.33
C GLN A 553 -8.81 -20.69 -20.66
N ALA A 554 -8.96 -19.49 -21.20
CA ALA A 554 -8.38 -18.29 -20.62
C ALA A 554 -9.48 -17.28 -20.27
N TRP A 555 -9.36 -16.63 -19.11
CA TRP A 555 -10.32 -15.65 -18.61
C TRP A 555 -10.39 -14.38 -19.46
N TYR A 556 -9.42 -14.17 -20.35
CA TYR A 556 -9.38 -13.07 -21.31
C TYR A 556 -9.80 -13.49 -22.74
N ALA A 557 -10.32 -14.71 -22.93
CA ALA A 557 -10.72 -15.26 -24.23
C ALA A 557 -12.10 -14.77 -24.71
N HIS A 558 -12.34 -13.46 -24.66
CA HIS A 558 -13.62 -12.86 -25.05
C HIS A 558 -13.73 -12.63 -26.56
N ALA A 559 -14.94 -12.81 -27.09
CA ALA A 559 -15.24 -12.53 -28.50
C ALA A 559 -14.89 -11.08 -28.87
N GLY A 560 -14.22 -10.89 -30.01
CA GLY A 560 -13.73 -9.57 -30.46
C GLY A 560 -12.37 -9.16 -29.88
N LEU A 561 -11.93 -9.78 -28.79
CA LEU A 561 -10.58 -9.56 -28.24
C LEU A 561 -9.58 -10.60 -28.69
N ASN A 562 -9.94 -11.88 -28.55
CA ASN A 562 -9.08 -13.02 -28.82
C ASN A 562 -9.86 -14.16 -29.48
N VAL A 563 -9.15 -15.13 -30.05
CA VAL A 563 -9.73 -16.27 -30.76
C VAL A 563 -9.61 -17.53 -29.91
N SER A 564 -10.74 -18.05 -29.42
CA SER A 564 -10.79 -19.38 -28.81
C SER A 564 -10.73 -20.44 -29.90
N VAL A 565 -9.76 -21.36 -29.81
CA VAL A 565 -9.54 -22.44 -30.78
C VAL A 565 -9.98 -23.76 -30.14
N THR A 566 -11.15 -24.25 -30.56
CA THR A 566 -11.73 -25.52 -30.09
C THR A 566 -11.28 -26.73 -30.91
N ASP A 567 -10.75 -26.49 -32.12
CA ASP A 567 -10.17 -27.49 -33.01
C ASP A 567 -8.69 -27.13 -33.26
N PRO A 568 -7.76 -27.69 -32.46
CA PRO A 568 -6.33 -27.43 -32.61
C PRO A 568 -5.78 -27.77 -33.99
N ASP A 569 -6.34 -28.78 -34.67
CA ASP A 569 -5.85 -29.18 -35.99
C ASP A 569 -6.18 -28.15 -37.09
N GLY A 570 -7.30 -27.44 -36.93
CA GLY A 570 -7.69 -26.32 -37.78
C GLY A 570 -6.94 -24.99 -37.53
N LEU A 571 -5.98 -24.95 -36.58
CA LEU A 571 -5.31 -23.71 -36.15
C LEU A 571 -4.67 -22.93 -37.31
N ALA A 572 -3.94 -23.60 -38.21
CA ALA A 572 -3.26 -22.93 -39.33
C ALA A 572 -4.27 -22.22 -40.27
N GLY A 573 -5.42 -22.84 -40.53
CA GLY A 573 -6.49 -22.25 -41.32
C GLY A 573 -7.12 -21.04 -40.63
N ARG A 574 -7.29 -21.10 -39.30
CA ARG A 574 -7.76 -19.94 -38.51
C ARG A 574 -6.78 -18.78 -38.56
N ILE A 575 -5.48 -19.03 -38.40
CA ILE A 575 -4.43 -18.01 -38.53
C ILE A 575 -4.46 -17.37 -39.92
N ALA A 576 -4.59 -18.18 -40.97
CA ALA A 576 -4.65 -17.69 -42.34
C ALA A 576 -5.91 -16.85 -42.64
N THR A 577 -7.04 -17.16 -42.00
CA THR A 577 -8.29 -16.38 -42.11
C THR A 577 -8.13 -14.97 -41.54
N GLY A 578 -7.26 -14.82 -40.53
CA GLY A 578 -7.04 -13.55 -39.84
C GLY A 578 -8.11 -13.26 -38.78
N PHE A 579 -7.92 -12.14 -38.09
CA PHE A 579 -8.80 -11.71 -37.00
C PHE A 579 -8.94 -10.20 -37.01
N THR A 580 -10.16 -9.71 -36.87
CA THR A 580 -10.44 -8.27 -36.73
C THR A 580 -10.55 -7.94 -35.24
N PHE A 581 -9.61 -7.13 -34.79
CA PHE A 581 -9.47 -6.75 -33.39
C PHE A 581 -10.42 -5.63 -33.01
N ASP A 582 -11.23 -5.82 -31.95
CA ASP A 582 -12.06 -4.76 -31.37
C ASP A 582 -11.24 -3.96 -30.35
N ARG A 583 -10.66 -2.86 -30.83
CA ARG A 583 -9.84 -1.98 -30.01
C ARG A 583 -10.60 -1.40 -28.82
N GLU A 584 -11.87 -1.03 -29.00
CA GLU A 584 -12.64 -0.38 -27.94
C GLU A 584 -12.94 -1.35 -26.80
N ARG A 585 -13.33 -2.59 -27.12
CA ARG A 585 -13.49 -3.63 -26.09
C ARG A 585 -12.17 -3.95 -25.38
N MET A 586 -11.04 -3.91 -26.08
CA MET A 586 -9.73 -4.08 -25.44
C MET A 586 -9.48 -2.98 -24.42
N LEU A 587 -9.72 -1.72 -24.78
CA LEU A 587 -9.55 -0.59 -23.85
C LEU A 587 -10.42 -0.76 -22.61
N ARG A 588 -11.69 -1.19 -22.77
CA ARG A 588 -12.61 -1.47 -21.66
C ARG A 588 -12.11 -2.60 -20.76
N PHE A 589 -11.65 -3.70 -21.34
CA PHE A 589 -11.14 -4.84 -20.58
C PHE A 589 -9.85 -4.50 -19.81
N VAL A 590 -8.88 -3.84 -20.46
CA VAL A 590 -7.64 -3.40 -19.80
C VAL A 590 -7.95 -2.35 -18.72
N HIS A 591 -8.91 -1.45 -18.99
CA HIS A 591 -9.36 -0.48 -18.00
C HIS A 591 -9.96 -1.16 -16.77
N TYR A 592 -10.78 -2.19 -16.96
CA TYR A 592 -11.33 -2.99 -15.87
C TYR A 592 -10.22 -3.65 -15.04
N LEU A 593 -9.28 -4.35 -15.68
CA LEU A 593 -8.17 -5.01 -14.97
C LEU A 593 -7.34 -3.99 -14.18
N ARG A 594 -6.94 -2.87 -14.80
CA ARG A 594 -6.05 -1.88 -14.18
C ARG A 594 -6.74 -1.00 -13.15
N TYR A 595 -7.97 -0.55 -13.40
CA TYR A 595 -8.60 0.53 -12.65
C TYR A 595 -9.85 0.14 -11.89
N ARG A 596 -10.32 -1.11 -12.00
CA ARG A 596 -11.52 -1.58 -11.28
C ARG A 596 -11.28 -2.86 -10.48
N PHE A 597 -10.47 -3.79 -10.99
CA PHE A 597 -10.37 -5.13 -10.41
C PHE A 597 -9.07 -5.40 -9.64
N TYR A 598 -7.90 -5.24 -10.27
CA TYR A 598 -6.64 -5.58 -9.61
C TYR A 598 -6.20 -4.54 -8.58
N SER A 599 -5.62 -5.02 -7.49
CA SER A 599 -4.72 -4.26 -6.60
C SER A 599 -3.31 -4.28 -7.18
N PHE A 600 -2.44 -3.39 -6.68
CA PHE A 600 -1.06 -3.28 -7.14
C PHE A 600 -0.07 -3.04 -6.01
N GLY A 601 1.06 -3.73 -6.08
CA GLY A 601 2.17 -3.61 -5.15
C GLY A 601 3.46 -4.20 -5.69
N THR A 602 4.59 -3.60 -5.31
CA THR A 602 5.90 -4.07 -5.74
C THR A 602 6.24 -5.39 -5.06
N GLN A 603 6.55 -6.41 -5.86
CA GLN A 603 6.78 -7.77 -5.36
C GLN A 603 8.26 -8.00 -5.04
N ILE A 604 8.56 -8.33 -3.79
CA ILE A 604 9.91 -8.71 -3.34
C ILE A 604 10.04 -10.23 -3.47
N GLN A 605 10.88 -10.68 -4.41
CA GLN A 605 10.93 -12.07 -4.86
C GLN A 605 12.32 -12.73 -4.64
N HIS A 606 12.33 -14.02 -4.35
CA HIS A 606 13.53 -14.86 -4.31
C HIS A 606 13.36 -16.15 -5.14
N ARG A 607 14.44 -16.63 -5.74
CA ARG A 607 14.47 -17.95 -6.41
C ARG A 607 14.61 -19.05 -5.36
N VAL A 608 13.73 -20.05 -5.41
CA VAL A 608 13.71 -21.23 -4.55
C VAL A 608 13.64 -22.50 -5.41
N ARG A 609 14.20 -23.61 -4.91
CA ARG A 609 14.04 -24.94 -5.55
C ARG A 609 12.71 -25.56 -5.09
N GLY A 610 11.87 -25.93 -6.05
CA GLY A 610 10.66 -26.72 -5.82
C GLY A 610 10.98 -28.16 -5.41
N GLY A 611 9.97 -28.87 -4.91
CA GLY A 611 10.10 -30.25 -4.40
C GLY A 611 10.56 -31.28 -5.44
N GLU A 612 10.39 -30.99 -6.73
CA GLU A 612 10.80 -31.85 -7.86
C GLU A 612 12.13 -31.41 -8.51
N GLY A 613 12.84 -30.45 -7.93
CA GLY A 613 14.13 -29.97 -8.44
C GLY A 613 14.06 -28.79 -9.42
N SER A 614 12.87 -28.41 -9.90
CA SER A 614 12.65 -27.22 -10.73
C SER A 614 12.82 -25.92 -9.92
N MET A 615 13.34 -24.86 -10.54
CA MET A 615 13.46 -23.54 -9.91
C MET A 615 12.12 -22.80 -9.99
N THR A 616 11.66 -22.24 -8.86
CA THR A 616 10.45 -21.40 -8.78
C THR A 616 10.79 -20.05 -8.15
N THR A 617 9.96 -19.04 -8.40
CA THR A 617 10.09 -17.73 -7.78
C THR A 617 9.06 -17.61 -6.66
N ALA A 618 9.50 -17.38 -5.43
CA ALA A 618 8.62 -17.12 -4.30
C ALA A 618 8.59 -15.63 -3.98
N THR A 619 7.40 -15.05 -3.98
CA THR A 619 7.16 -13.69 -3.47
C THR A 619 7.13 -13.73 -1.94
N LEU A 620 8.08 -13.04 -1.31
CA LEU A 620 8.18 -12.97 0.16
C LEU A 620 7.30 -11.86 0.73
N GLU A 621 7.19 -10.74 0.02
CA GLU A 621 6.49 -9.54 0.45
C GLU A 621 5.92 -8.81 -0.77
N ILE A 622 4.79 -8.14 -0.57
CA ILE A 622 4.16 -7.28 -1.57
C ILE A 622 4.01 -5.91 -0.92
N ASP A 623 4.73 -4.95 -1.47
CA ASP A 623 4.70 -3.57 -1.03
C ASP A 623 3.57 -2.84 -1.75
N TYR A 624 2.37 -2.87 -1.19
CA TYR A 624 1.18 -2.31 -1.85
C TYR A 624 1.28 -0.80 -1.99
N TYR A 625 0.99 -0.30 -3.19
CA TYR A 625 0.75 1.14 -3.45
C TYR A 625 -0.72 1.42 -3.79
N GLU A 626 -1.50 0.40 -4.13
CA GLU A 626 -2.92 0.52 -4.48
C GLU A 626 -3.69 -0.75 -4.07
N LEU A 627 -4.69 -0.63 -3.21
CA LEU A 627 -5.52 -1.74 -2.74
C LEU A 627 -6.99 -1.52 -3.15
N ARG A 628 -7.56 -2.50 -3.88
CA ARG A 628 -8.93 -2.47 -4.39
C ARG A 628 -9.76 -3.66 -3.89
N GLY A 629 -11.08 -3.49 -3.92
CA GLY A 629 -12.03 -4.58 -3.63
C GLY A 629 -12.20 -4.90 -2.15
N TRP A 630 -11.68 -4.08 -1.24
CA TRP A 630 -11.83 -4.24 0.21
C TRP A 630 -12.58 -3.10 0.89
N SER A 631 -12.70 -1.95 0.22
CA SER A 631 -13.47 -0.78 0.62
C SER A 631 -14.25 -0.25 -0.60
N GLU A 632 -15.20 0.65 -0.36
CA GLU A 632 -16.00 1.29 -1.43
C GLU A 632 -15.11 2.00 -2.46
N GLU A 633 -14.10 2.71 -1.98
CA GLU A 633 -13.09 3.40 -2.78
C GLU A 633 -11.72 2.72 -2.61
N PRO A 634 -10.83 2.80 -3.62
CA PRO A 634 -9.47 2.29 -3.51
C PRO A 634 -8.66 3.01 -2.43
N LEU A 635 -7.78 2.25 -1.77
CA LEU A 635 -6.81 2.78 -0.81
C LEU A 635 -5.45 2.90 -1.48
N TYR A 636 -4.79 4.04 -1.33
CA TYR A 636 -3.50 4.33 -1.92
C TYR A 636 -2.45 4.50 -0.83
N PHE A 637 -1.29 3.88 -1.04
CA PHE A 637 -0.12 4.00 -0.17
C PHE A 637 0.97 4.71 -0.97
N THR A 638 1.27 5.95 -0.59
CA THR A 638 2.21 6.85 -1.24
C THR A 638 3.63 6.68 -0.73
N LYS A 639 4.23 5.51 -1.00
CA LYS A 639 5.58 5.13 -0.52
C LYS A 639 6.74 5.84 -1.23
N ASP A 640 6.46 6.65 -2.28
CA ASP A 640 7.45 7.32 -3.13
C ASP A 640 7.47 8.87 -2.99
N ASN A 641 6.93 9.43 -1.91
CA ASN A 641 6.96 10.89 -1.74
C ASN A 641 8.39 11.38 -1.52
N LYS A 642 8.82 12.35 -2.36
CA LYS A 642 10.08 13.07 -2.10
C LYS A 642 9.93 13.84 -0.79
N PRO A 643 10.82 13.64 0.20
CA PRO A 643 10.75 14.38 1.44
C PRO A 643 10.83 15.90 1.21
N VAL A 644 10.24 16.67 2.12
CA VAL A 644 10.31 18.13 2.09
C VAL A 644 11.77 18.57 2.04
N SER A 645 12.08 19.45 1.09
CA SER A 645 13.42 19.97 0.88
C SER A 645 13.99 20.63 2.14
N LEU A 646 15.27 20.40 2.43
CA LEU A 646 16.03 21.09 3.49
C LEU A 646 16.09 22.62 3.28
N HIS A 647 15.73 23.11 2.09
CA HIS A 647 15.59 24.54 1.80
C HIS A 647 14.25 25.13 2.29
N SER A 648 13.31 24.29 2.75
CA SER A 648 12.03 24.76 3.31
C SER A 648 12.27 25.66 4.54
N PRO A 649 11.41 26.69 4.77
CA PRO A 649 11.45 27.51 5.98
C PRO A 649 11.33 26.70 7.29
N LEU A 650 10.74 25.50 7.23
CA LEU A 650 10.63 24.60 8.38
C LEU A 650 12.00 24.21 8.96
N PHE A 651 13.06 24.25 8.14
CA PHE A 651 14.42 23.92 8.59
C PHE A 651 15.21 25.14 9.10
N ASP A 652 14.64 26.35 9.12
CA ASP A 652 15.35 27.58 9.47
C ASP A 652 16.03 27.49 10.84
N ARG A 653 15.35 26.89 11.83
CA ARG A 653 15.90 26.71 13.19
C ARG A 653 17.15 25.84 13.26
N TYR A 654 17.38 24.98 12.27
CA TYR A 654 18.50 24.05 12.21
C TYR A 654 19.68 24.60 11.41
N ARG A 655 19.46 25.71 10.66
CA ARG A 655 20.50 26.34 9.84
C ARG A 655 21.64 26.84 10.73
N GLY A 656 22.86 26.44 10.40
CA GLY A 656 24.07 26.85 11.15
C GLY A 656 24.40 26.02 12.39
N LYS A 657 23.56 25.06 12.78
CA LYS A 657 23.73 24.24 14.00
C LYS A 657 23.76 22.73 13.74
N GLY A 658 24.34 22.32 12.62
CA GLY A 658 24.53 20.91 12.30
C GLY A 658 23.53 20.31 11.31
N LEU A 659 22.64 21.11 10.69
CA LEU A 659 22.33 20.85 9.28
C LEU A 659 23.68 21.01 8.57
N SER A 660 24.22 19.95 7.96
CA SER A 660 25.38 20.10 7.08
C SER A 660 25.10 21.32 6.22
N ALA A 661 26.05 22.28 6.18
CA ALA A 661 25.89 23.49 5.39
C ALA A 661 25.33 23.02 4.05
N LEU A 662 24.11 23.46 3.75
CA LEU A 662 23.44 23.18 2.49
C LEU A 662 24.55 23.23 1.45
N PRO A 663 24.70 22.26 0.52
CA PRO A 663 25.49 22.56 -0.65
C PRO A 663 24.91 23.88 -1.09
N GLY A 664 25.73 24.94 -1.01
CA GLY A 664 25.25 26.24 -1.41
C GLY A 664 24.57 25.99 -2.75
N ILE A 665 23.59 26.82 -3.11
CA ILE A 665 23.47 27.15 -4.52
C ILE A 665 24.91 27.17 -5.02
N PRO A 666 25.30 26.37 -6.02
CA PRO A 666 26.59 26.58 -6.60
C PRO A 666 26.55 28.07 -6.95
N ARG A 667 27.16 28.92 -6.12
CA ARG A 667 28.10 29.88 -6.64
C ARG A 667 28.89 28.98 -7.51
N ASP A 668 28.58 29.08 -8.80
CA ASP A 668 29.31 28.46 -9.85
C ASP A 668 30.74 28.71 -9.42
N ARG A 669 31.37 27.73 -8.76
CA ARG A 669 32.80 27.67 -8.64
C ARG A 669 33.08 27.25 -10.05
N GLY A 670 32.97 28.25 -10.94
CA GLY A 670 33.18 28.14 -12.34
C GLY A 670 34.44 27.33 -12.39
N THR A 671 34.32 26.18 -13.07
CA THR A 671 35.40 25.22 -13.31
C THR A 671 36.74 25.92 -13.07
N PRO A 672 37.55 25.55 -12.06
CA PRO A 672 38.71 26.34 -11.62
C PRO A 672 39.44 26.87 -12.86
N THR A 673 39.86 28.14 -12.92
CA THR A 673 40.29 28.78 -14.18
C THR A 673 41.23 27.89 -15.01
N ALA A 674 42.16 27.18 -14.35
CA ALA A 674 43.04 26.17 -14.93
C ALA A 674 42.32 24.97 -15.58
N VAL A 675 41.25 24.45 -14.97
CA VAL A 675 40.41 23.36 -15.50
C VAL A 675 39.51 23.85 -16.64
N ARG A 676 39.06 25.11 -16.62
CA ARG A 676 38.26 25.71 -17.72
C ARG A 676 39.13 25.96 -18.94
N GLU A 677 40.34 26.46 -18.73
CA GLU A 677 41.37 26.59 -19.77
C GLU A 677 41.81 25.22 -20.31
N ALA A 678 42.02 24.22 -19.46
CA ALA A 678 42.35 22.86 -19.90
C ALA A 678 41.20 22.23 -20.73
N LYS A 679 39.94 22.46 -20.35
CA LYS A 679 38.77 21.99 -21.12
C LYS A 679 38.65 22.73 -22.46
N MET A 680 38.84 24.04 -22.49
CA MET A 680 38.82 24.84 -23.74
C MET A 680 39.99 24.49 -24.66
N LYS A 681 41.18 24.28 -24.11
CA LYS A 681 42.37 23.80 -24.83
C LYS A 681 42.12 22.40 -25.40
N LYS A 682 41.57 21.47 -24.60
CA LYS A 682 41.24 20.11 -25.05
C LYS A 682 40.12 20.10 -26.09
N LEU A 683 39.13 21.00 -25.99
CA LEU A 683 38.09 21.17 -27.01
C LEU A 683 38.67 21.71 -28.32
N ARG A 684 39.62 22.65 -28.27
CA ARG A 684 40.30 23.21 -29.45
C ARG A 684 41.27 22.23 -30.10
N GLU A 685 42.07 21.52 -29.30
CA GLU A 685 43.16 20.66 -29.79
C GLU A 685 42.70 19.22 -30.06
N ARG A 686 41.70 18.70 -29.31
CA ARG A 686 41.26 17.29 -29.36
C ARG A 686 39.73 17.16 -29.14
N PRO A 687 38.90 17.74 -30.03
CA PRO A 687 37.45 17.83 -29.84
C PRO A 687 36.78 16.46 -29.69
N LEU A 688 37.17 15.45 -30.47
CA LEU A 688 36.58 14.10 -30.40
C LEU A 688 36.75 13.46 -29.00
N ARG A 689 37.94 13.63 -28.40
CA ARG A 689 38.26 13.07 -27.08
C ARG A 689 37.58 13.84 -25.96
N PHE A 690 37.35 15.14 -26.14
CA PHE A 690 36.54 15.95 -25.24
C PHE A 690 35.10 15.44 -25.16
N PHE A 691 34.47 15.17 -26.32
CA PHE A 691 33.09 14.66 -26.36
C PHE A 691 32.99 13.21 -25.85
N LEU A 692 33.96 12.34 -26.16
CA LEU A 692 33.99 10.96 -25.65
C LEU A 692 34.11 10.92 -24.12
N ASP A 693 34.96 11.76 -23.52
CA ASP A 693 35.08 11.84 -22.07
C ASP A 693 33.82 12.44 -21.41
N ALA A 694 33.15 13.38 -22.09
CA ALA A 694 31.87 13.92 -21.62
C ALA A 694 30.75 12.85 -21.65
N PHE A 695 30.72 12.04 -22.70
CA PHE A 695 29.77 10.93 -22.84
C PHE A 695 30.01 9.85 -21.78
N ARG A 696 31.29 9.47 -21.57
CA ARG A 696 31.69 8.47 -20.57
C ARG A 696 31.38 8.91 -19.13
N ASN A 697 31.57 10.19 -18.81
CA ASN A 697 31.21 10.73 -17.49
C ASN A 697 29.69 10.81 -17.26
N ARG A 698 28.89 10.89 -18.33
CA ARG A 698 27.43 10.87 -18.26
C ARG A 698 26.89 9.46 -18.07
N LEU A 699 27.54 8.46 -18.69
CA LEU A 699 27.25 7.03 -18.50
C LEU A 699 27.60 6.53 -17.09
N ASN A 700 28.59 7.12 -16.41
CA ASN A 700 28.96 6.75 -15.04
C ASN A 700 28.08 7.42 -13.95
N ARG A 701 27.14 8.29 -14.33
CA ARG A 701 26.23 9.02 -13.42
C ARG A 701 24.77 8.60 -13.57
N LEU A 702 24.48 7.78 -14.57
CA LEU A 702 23.26 6.99 -14.72
C LEU A 702 23.57 5.59 -14.19
#